data_AF-A0A1C4Z8A9-F1
#
_entry.id   AF-A0A1C4Z8A9-F1
#
_cell.length_a   1.000
_cell.length_b   1.000
_cell.length_c   1.000
_cell.angle_alpha   90.00
_cell.angle_beta   90.00
_cell.angle_gamma   90.00
#
_symmetry.space_group_name_H-M   'P 1'
#
loop_
_entity.id
_entity.type
_entity.pdbx_description
1 polymer ?
#
loop_
_entity_poly.entity_id
_entity_poly.type
_entity_poly.pdbx_seq_one_letter_code
_entity_poly.pdbx_strand_id
1 'polypeptide(L)'
;MPRVTERQSSLAPTDADTTPVDTTRTDAAGPPGTVAGSSGAGSVAGAGAADGKDPAQRQTPPDADRTGRRPGWRSVLFAALAYLAAALVVTWRGWADPNGVFLGTRPGDQSFNEWMLAFDAHATTGLDNPFFTTLQNAPDGVNLMTNVGMQLPGLLLTPVTVLGSAALSYLVFITLNLVATGLAWYLVLARHVVTSRVAAFVGGLVLAFAPALVSHSNGHPHITAQWLVPFLLWQVVRLTRPGHTVRDGLVLGALVVAQFYIGLEILFLVAVGCALAALAYLLLSPRRAVREAPRTLGGLAVAGVLVAVATAYPLWMQFAGPQHRTGHPGEHDVYALKLASFAAFATRTVFGGDTKGLVANTTEEASFFGLPALLLALVAAVALWRLLVVRILVVVGVVTALLSQGSTWAWGRERTDTPAPFALLAHLPVFDSMVIARFALITTVALGLLLAIWLDRVLTATTGAGGRRLPLRLAAAAALVAGLLPMVPTPLPAQARPPVPEFVTSGAWREHVAEGRTLVPVPVDNFSSIRWGSAAVAGFAVPQGYFLAPTSPTDSTGRWGVEPRPTAALLTAVAAGTRGTAVTAADRDRAVADVRHWKADALVLPAGHPRAAALRTVLDACYGPGRQVDDVWVWDVRPLTR
;
A
#
# COMPACT_ATOMS: atom_id res chain seq x y z
N MET A 1 -2.88 -23.00 -41.00
CA MET A 1 -1.90 -21.92 -40.76
C MET A 1 -2.14 -21.36 -39.36
N PRO A 2 -1.43 -21.84 -38.33
CA PRO A 2 -1.57 -21.32 -36.97
C PRO A 2 -0.57 -20.19 -36.72
N ARG A 3 -1.07 -19.11 -36.09
CA ARG A 3 -0.30 -17.94 -35.65
C ARG A 3 0.68 -18.36 -34.55
N VAL A 4 1.95 -18.05 -34.76
CA VAL A 4 3.03 -18.15 -33.79
C VAL A 4 2.87 -17.01 -32.78
N THR A 5 2.56 -17.33 -31.54
CA THR A 5 2.61 -16.42 -30.40
C THR A 5 4.06 -16.38 -29.88
N GLU A 6 4.73 -15.26 -30.13
CA GLU A 6 6.05 -14.93 -29.61
C GLU A 6 5.98 -14.73 -28.09
N ARG A 7 6.82 -15.47 -27.35
CA ARG A 7 6.98 -15.35 -25.91
C ARG A 7 7.62 -14.00 -25.56
N GLN A 8 6.87 -13.16 -24.88
CA GLN A 8 7.40 -12.02 -24.16
C GLN A 8 8.27 -12.50 -22.98
N SER A 9 9.53 -12.08 -23.00
CA SER A 9 10.53 -12.25 -21.94
C SER A 9 10.21 -11.33 -20.76
N SER A 10 9.30 -11.77 -19.90
CA SER A 10 9.14 -11.25 -18.55
C SER A 10 10.32 -11.71 -17.68
N LEU A 11 11.13 -10.77 -17.21
CA LEU A 11 12.07 -10.94 -16.10
C LEU A 11 11.29 -11.24 -14.81
N ALA A 12 11.00 -12.52 -14.59
CA ALA A 12 10.67 -13.08 -13.29
C ALA A 12 11.89 -13.86 -12.77
N PRO A 13 12.23 -13.78 -11.47
CA PRO A 13 13.35 -14.51 -10.91
C PRO A 13 13.07 -16.01 -10.91
N THR A 14 13.97 -16.75 -11.55
CA THR A 14 14.03 -18.21 -11.64
C THR A 14 14.35 -18.85 -10.28
N ASP A 15 13.42 -19.65 -9.75
CA ASP A 15 13.72 -20.72 -8.77
C ASP A 15 13.66 -22.05 -9.54
N ALA A 16 14.78 -22.78 -9.56
CA ALA A 16 14.89 -24.14 -10.08
C ALA A 16 15.18 -25.08 -8.89
N ASP A 17 14.27 -26.01 -8.62
CA ASP A 17 14.65 -27.41 -8.41
C ASP A 17 13.41 -28.32 -8.36
N THR A 18 13.46 -29.38 -9.16
CA THR A 18 12.46 -30.45 -9.27
C THR A 18 13.09 -31.75 -8.81
N THR A 19 12.37 -32.57 -8.04
CA THR A 19 12.34 -34.04 -8.27
C THR A 19 11.18 -34.70 -7.51
N PRO A 20 10.64 -35.84 -8.01
CA PRO A 20 9.31 -36.38 -7.66
C PRO A 20 9.36 -37.72 -6.91
N VAL A 21 8.34 -38.02 -6.10
CA VAL A 21 7.98 -39.38 -5.64
C VAL A 21 6.47 -39.37 -5.41
N ASP A 22 5.67 -39.97 -6.29
CA ASP A 22 5.28 -41.38 -6.43
C ASP A 22 4.29 -41.88 -5.37
N THR A 23 3.30 -42.55 -5.95
CA THR A 23 2.07 -43.15 -5.48
C THR A 23 2.23 -44.18 -4.37
N THR A 24 1.19 -44.34 -3.54
CA THR A 24 0.67 -45.66 -3.14
C THR A 24 -0.69 -45.55 -2.45
N ARG A 25 -1.42 -46.64 -2.57
CA ARG A 25 -2.86 -46.86 -2.43
C ARG A 25 -3.06 -47.91 -1.35
N THR A 26 -4.13 -47.83 -0.55
CA THR A 26 -4.95 -48.94 0.02
C THR A 26 -5.94 -48.31 1.02
N ASP A 27 -7.26 -48.41 0.80
CA ASP A 27 -8.20 -49.47 1.23
C ASP A 27 -8.28 -49.57 2.78
N ALA A 28 -9.42 -49.63 3.48
CA ALA A 28 -10.73 -50.19 3.17
C ALA A 28 -11.81 -49.73 4.20
N ALA A 29 -13.08 -49.94 3.81
CA ALA A 29 -14.28 -50.38 4.58
C ALA A 29 -14.52 -49.80 6.00
N GLY A 30 -15.69 -49.28 6.38
CA GLY A 30 -17.07 -49.75 6.14
C GLY A 30 -17.87 -49.60 7.47
N PRO A 31 -19.21 -49.54 7.45
CA PRO A 31 -20.03 -48.73 8.37
C PRO A 31 -20.93 -49.61 9.30
N PRO A 32 -22.15 -49.22 9.75
CA PRO A 32 -22.69 -48.00 10.41
C PRO A 32 -23.38 -48.33 11.77
N GLY A 33 -23.93 -47.32 12.48
CA GLY A 33 -24.80 -47.58 13.65
C GLY A 33 -25.55 -46.37 14.23
N THR A 34 -26.82 -46.24 13.82
CA THR A 34 -28.03 -45.67 14.49
C THR A 34 -28.13 -45.98 16.01
N VAL A 35 -28.89 -45.33 16.93
CA VAL A 35 -30.09 -44.47 16.95
C VAL A 35 -30.24 -43.81 18.35
N ALA A 36 -31.08 -42.78 18.39
CA ALA A 36 -31.67 -41.94 19.44
C ALA A 36 -31.90 -42.46 20.89
N GLY A 37 -32.09 -41.48 21.79
CA GLY A 37 -32.95 -41.61 22.97
C GLY A 37 -32.84 -40.45 23.97
N SER A 38 -33.81 -39.52 24.00
CA SER A 38 -34.11 -38.76 25.22
C SER A 38 -35.59 -38.37 25.28
N SER A 39 -36.28 -38.86 26.30
CA SER A 39 -37.68 -38.62 26.65
C SER A 39 -37.82 -38.26 28.13
N GLY A 40 -38.80 -37.42 28.46
CA GLY A 40 -39.31 -37.13 29.82
C GLY A 40 -39.08 -35.67 30.25
N ALA A 41 -40.05 -34.75 30.29
CA ALA A 41 -41.33 -34.68 31.03
C ALA A 41 -41.11 -34.69 32.56
N GLY A 42 -41.67 -33.82 33.41
CA GLY A 42 -42.70 -32.78 33.30
C GLY A 42 -42.60 -31.76 34.46
N SER A 43 -43.40 -30.67 34.46
CA SER A 43 -44.65 -30.53 35.25
C SER A 43 -44.41 -29.95 36.67
N VAL A 44 -45.14 -28.99 37.26
CA VAL A 44 -46.39 -28.25 37.00
C VAL A 44 -46.55 -27.11 38.05
N ALA A 45 -47.25 -26.04 37.64
CA ALA A 45 -48.12 -25.08 38.35
C ALA A 45 -47.71 -24.27 39.62
N GLY A 46 -48.23 -23.03 39.63
CA GLY A 46 -48.55 -22.25 40.82
C GLY A 46 -48.96 -20.81 40.49
N ALA A 47 -50.25 -20.59 40.24
CA ALA A 47 -50.85 -19.28 40.00
C ALA A 47 -51.14 -18.51 41.31
N GLY A 48 -51.03 -17.18 41.28
CA GLY A 48 -51.46 -16.29 42.35
C GLY A 48 -51.32 -14.83 41.95
N ALA A 49 -52.45 -14.17 41.69
CA ALA A 49 -52.57 -12.77 41.30
C ALA A 49 -52.70 -11.85 42.52
N ALA A 50 -52.10 -10.65 42.47
CA ALA A 50 -52.67 -9.39 43.00
C ALA A 50 -51.76 -8.18 42.69
N ASP A 51 -52.42 -7.11 42.25
CA ASP A 51 -52.10 -5.68 42.36
C ASP A 51 -50.92 -5.07 41.57
N GLY A 52 -51.28 -4.65 40.34
CA GLY A 52 -50.56 -3.68 39.54
C GLY A 52 -50.61 -2.28 40.14
N LYS A 53 -49.45 -1.83 40.65
CA LYS A 53 -49.09 -0.40 40.72
C LYS A 53 -48.26 -0.09 39.49
N ASP A 54 -48.80 0.77 38.64
CA ASP A 54 -48.15 1.24 37.42
C ASP A 54 -47.57 2.64 37.67
N PRO A 55 -46.25 2.79 37.89
CA PRO A 55 -45.55 3.99 37.49
C PRO A 55 -44.88 3.69 36.16
N ALA A 56 -45.50 4.18 35.08
CA ALA A 56 -44.92 4.22 33.75
C ALA A 56 -43.55 4.92 33.79
N GLN A 57 -42.49 4.16 34.04
CA GLN A 57 -41.12 4.54 33.74
C GLN A 57 -41.03 4.66 32.23
N ARG A 58 -41.15 5.89 31.72
CA ARG A 58 -40.56 6.28 30.45
C ARG A 58 -39.06 6.00 30.55
N GLN A 59 -38.66 4.80 30.15
CA GLN A 59 -37.28 4.49 29.80
C GLN A 59 -36.96 5.32 28.56
N THR A 60 -36.45 6.52 28.79
CA THR A 60 -35.75 7.32 27.79
C THR A 60 -34.66 6.43 27.15
N PRO A 61 -34.50 6.42 25.82
CA PRO A 61 -33.45 5.63 25.19
C PRO A 61 -32.07 6.12 25.66
N PRO A 62 -31.12 5.24 25.99
CA PRO A 62 -29.75 5.66 26.25
C PRO A 62 -29.04 5.90 24.92
N ASP A 63 -29.36 7.01 24.25
CA ASP A 63 -28.69 7.43 23.01
C ASP A 63 -28.72 8.97 22.92
N ALA A 64 -27.90 9.64 23.74
CA ALA A 64 -27.49 11.03 23.55
C ALA A 64 -26.16 11.31 24.30
N ASP A 65 -25.15 11.76 23.56
CA ASP A 65 -23.90 12.38 24.03
C ASP A 65 -23.02 11.60 25.03
N ARG A 66 -22.38 10.52 24.56
CA ARG A 66 -21.08 10.11 25.11
C ARG A 66 -19.97 10.97 24.52
N THR A 67 -19.80 12.21 25.01
CA THR A 67 -18.57 12.97 24.76
C THR A 67 -17.43 12.31 25.53
N GLY A 68 -16.63 11.47 24.86
CA GLY A 68 -15.40 10.91 25.45
C GLY A 68 -14.51 12.04 25.96
N ARG A 69 -14.03 11.93 27.21
CA ARG A 69 -13.04 12.85 27.78
C ARG A 69 -11.82 12.86 26.85
N ARG A 70 -11.39 14.05 26.41
CA ARG A 70 -10.17 14.18 25.59
C ARG A 70 -9.00 13.45 26.28
N PRO A 71 -8.19 12.66 25.56
CA PRO A 71 -7.01 12.04 26.16
C PRO A 71 -6.11 13.16 26.73
N GLY A 72 -5.58 12.94 27.93
CA GLY A 72 -4.66 13.90 28.53
C GLY A 72 -3.35 13.92 27.75
N TRP A 73 -2.65 15.05 27.72
CA TRP A 73 -1.40 15.20 26.97
C TRP A 73 -0.37 14.12 27.33
N ARG A 74 -0.29 13.70 28.59
CA ARG A 74 0.61 12.62 29.05
C ARG A 74 0.32 11.29 28.36
N SER A 75 -0.96 10.94 28.17
CA SER A 75 -1.33 9.68 27.51
C SER A 75 -1.11 9.73 25.99
N VAL A 76 -1.29 10.90 25.37
CA VAL A 76 -0.97 11.13 23.96
C VAL A 76 0.54 11.02 23.75
N LEU A 77 1.34 11.66 24.62
CA LEU A 77 2.80 11.60 24.56
C LEU A 77 3.31 10.17 24.76
N PHE A 78 2.79 9.44 25.74
CA PHE A 78 3.13 8.03 25.94
C PHE A 78 2.82 7.19 24.69
N ALA A 79 1.62 7.33 24.12
CA ALA A 79 1.24 6.61 22.91
C ALA A 79 2.17 6.95 21.74
N ALA A 80 2.46 8.24 21.53
CA ALA A 80 3.37 8.69 20.47
C ALA A 80 4.78 8.12 20.63
N LEU A 81 5.35 8.14 21.84
CA LEU A 81 6.69 7.60 22.11
C LEU A 81 6.73 6.08 21.95
N ALA A 82 5.69 5.37 22.39
CA ALA A 82 5.60 3.92 22.24
C ALA A 82 5.44 3.50 20.76
N TYR A 83 4.62 4.23 19.99
CA TYR A 83 4.51 4.01 18.54
C TYR A 83 5.80 4.36 17.82
N LEU A 84 6.50 5.42 18.23
CA LEU A 84 7.82 5.75 17.70
C LEU A 84 8.84 4.65 17.98
N ALA A 85 8.90 4.14 19.20
CA ALA A 85 9.79 3.03 19.55
C ALA A 85 9.49 1.79 18.70
N ALA A 86 8.21 1.42 18.55
CA ALA A 86 7.81 0.29 17.71
C ALA A 86 8.16 0.52 16.22
N ALA A 87 7.92 1.71 15.68
CA ALA A 87 8.27 2.07 14.30
C ALA A 87 9.79 2.03 14.08
N LEU A 88 10.58 2.52 15.03
CA LEU A 88 12.04 2.41 14.99
C LEU A 88 12.50 0.96 15.05
N VAL A 89 11.90 0.09 15.88
CA VAL A 89 12.20 -1.35 15.86
C VAL A 89 11.91 -1.97 14.49
N VAL A 90 10.84 -1.58 13.81
CA VAL A 90 10.54 -2.10 12.46
C VAL A 90 11.54 -1.58 11.41
N THR A 91 12.01 -0.34 11.55
CA THR A 91 12.78 0.39 10.52
C THR A 91 14.27 0.55 10.82
N TRP A 92 14.77 0.09 11.98
CA TRP A 92 16.10 0.44 12.50
C TRP A 92 17.25 0.11 11.55
N ARG A 93 17.13 -0.97 10.77
CA ARG A 93 18.16 -1.38 9.82
C ARG A 93 18.38 -0.35 8.70
N GLY A 94 17.34 0.40 8.34
CA GLY A 94 17.46 1.52 7.39
C GLY A 94 18.14 2.73 8.01
N TRP A 95 17.86 3.00 9.30
CA TRP A 95 18.48 4.11 10.05
C TRP A 95 19.97 3.91 10.35
N ALA A 96 20.49 2.69 10.23
CA ALA A 96 21.92 2.40 10.41
C ALA A 96 22.79 3.06 9.31
N ASP A 97 22.29 3.10 8.07
CA ASP A 97 22.94 3.78 6.95
C ASP A 97 21.89 4.23 5.92
N PRO A 98 21.25 5.41 6.15
CA PRO A 98 20.14 5.89 5.32
C PRO A 98 20.41 5.97 3.83
N ASN A 99 21.67 6.17 3.43
CA ASN A 99 22.05 6.34 2.04
C ASN A 99 22.69 5.09 1.43
N GLY A 100 23.30 4.21 2.25
CA GLY A 100 23.97 3.01 1.76
C GLY A 100 23.12 1.74 1.74
N VAL A 101 21.89 1.77 2.29
CA VAL A 101 21.00 0.60 2.26
C VAL A 101 19.60 0.89 1.71
N PHE A 102 19.00 -0.11 1.09
CA PHE A 102 17.56 -0.20 0.89
C PHE A 102 16.90 -0.85 2.10
N LEU A 103 15.74 -0.36 2.50
CA LEU A 103 14.91 -0.92 3.56
C LEU A 103 13.77 -1.74 2.94
N GLY A 104 13.72 -3.03 3.28
CA GLY A 104 12.71 -3.95 2.80
C GLY A 104 13.19 -4.87 1.67
N THR A 105 12.25 -5.58 1.09
CA THR A 105 12.48 -6.61 0.05
C THR A 105 12.30 -6.09 -1.37
N ARG A 106 11.85 -4.83 -1.56
CA ARG A 106 11.58 -4.23 -2.89
C ARG A 106 12.45 -2.99 -3.14
N PRO A 107 13.75 -3.16 -3.43
CA PRO A 107 14.66 -2.03 -3.69
C PRO A 107 14.27 -1.23 -4.94
N GLY A 108 13.63 -1.86 -5.94
CA GLY A 108 13.12 -1.19 -7.13
C GLY A 108 11.99 -0.21 -6.80
N ASP A 109 10.97 -0.67 -6.06
CA ASP A 109 9.85 0.15 -5.61
C ASP A 109 10.35 1.28 -4.70
N GLN A 110 11.26 0.99 -3.76
CA GLN A 110 11.87 2.03 -2.94
C GLN A 110 12.60 3.08 -3.80
N SER A 111 13.40 2.66 -4.78
CA SER A 111 14.12 3.59 -5.67
C SER A 111 13.16 4.50 -6.44
N PHE A 112 11.99 3.97 -6.83
CA PHE A 112 10.96 4.78 -7.49
C PHE A 112 10.30 5.78 -6.55
N ASN A 113 9.94 5.37 -5.32
CA ASN A 113 9.41 6.31 -4.34
C ASN A 113 10.47 7.36 -3.94
N GLU A 114 11.75 7.00 -3.85
CA GLU A 114 12.81 8.00 -3.64
C GLU A 114 12.88 8.99 -4.80
N TRP A 115 12.77 8.52 -6.05
CA TRP A 115 12.74 9.40 -7.20
C TRP A 115 11.51 10.32 -7.20
N MET A 116 10.34 9.82 -6.81
CA MET A 116 9.13 10.63 -6.65
C MET A 116 9.31 11.72 -5.58
N LEU A 117 9.92 11.41 -4.43
CA LEU A 117 10.24 12.41 -3.40
C LEU A 117 11.26 13.46 -3.91
N ALA A 118 12.29 13.00 -4.62
CA ALA A 118 13.27 13.87 -5.26
C ALA A 118 12.63 14.81 -6.29
N PHE A 119 11.74 14.27 -7.14
CA PHE A 119 11.01 15.04 -8.12
C PHE A 119 10.03 16.03 -7.47
N ASP A 120 9.27 15.62 -6.44
CA ASP A 120 8.36 16.52 -5.75
C ASP A 120 9.11 17.69 -5.11
N ALA A 121 10.31 17.45 -4.55
CA ALA A 121 11.18 18.50 -4.05
C ALA A 121 11.70 19.43 -5.16
N HIS A 122 12.10 18.85 -6.29
CA HIS A 122 12.47 19.60 -7.50
C HIS A 122 11.32 20.49 -7.97
N ALA A 123 10.14 19.93 -8.21
CA ALA A 123 8.97 20.65 -8.68
C ALA A 123 8.49 21.71 -7.68
N THR A 124 8.60 21.44 -6.38
CA THR A 124 8.24 22.43 -5.34
C THR A 124 9.21 23.62 -5.35
N THR A 125 10.50 23.37 -5.52
CA THR A 125 11.53 24.43 -5.52
C THR A 125 11.63 25.19 -6.84
N GLY A 126 11.38 24.51 -7.97
CA GLY A 126 11.37 25.07 -9.32
C GLY A 126 10.02 25.62 -9.77
N LEU A 127 8.93 25.33 -9.04
CA LEU A 127 7.54 25.61 -9.42
C LEU A 127 7.11 24.89 -10.71
N ASP A 128 7.61 23.68 -10.93
CA ASP A 128 7.26 22.85 -12.08
C ASP A 128 5.90 22.16 -11.91
N ASN A 129 5.41 21.55 -12.99
CA ASN A 129 4.19 20.75 -12.96
C ASN A 129 4.39 19.47 -12.10
N PRO A 130 3.65 19.31 -10.98
CA PRO A 130 3.81 18.14 -10.10
C PRO A 130 3.14 16.86 -10.65
N PHE A 131 2.48 16.94 -11.81
CA PHE A 131 1.69 15.85 -12.39
C PHE A 131 2.27 15.29 -13.68
N PHE A 132 3.25 15.94 -14.29
CA PHE A 132 3.91 15.47 -15.51
C PHE A 132 5.34 16.00 -15.60
N THR A 133 6.26 15.16 -16.10
CA THR A 133 7.67 15.55 -16.28
C THR A 133 8.34 14.78 -17.40
N THR A 134 9.33 15.42 -18.04
CA THR A 134 10.24 14.79 -19.00
C THR A 134 11.59 14.39 -18.39
N LEU A 135 11.76 14.57 -17.07
CA LEU A 135 12.99 14.20 -16.36
C LEU A 135 13.18 12.68 -16.28
N GLN A 136 12.10 11.92 -16.50
CA GLN A 136 12.13 10.49 -16.74
C GLN A 136 11.48 10.21 -18.10
N ASN A 137 11.90 9.15 -18.78
CA ASN A 137 11.44 8.82 -20.12
C ASN A 137 11.65 9.92 -21.16
N ALA A 138 12.78 10.61 -21.13
CA ALA A 138 13.04 11.69 -22.08
C ALA A 138 13.08 11.16 -23.54
N PRO A 139 12.47 11.87 -24.51
CA PRO A 139 11.76 13.15 -24.38
C PRO A 139 10.24 13.01 -24.13
N ASP A 140 9.69 11.80 -24.17
CA ASP A 140 8.24 11.53 -24.16
C ASP A 140 7.58 11.80 -22.80
N GLY A 141 8.35 11.71 -21.72
CA GLY A 141 7.94 12.02 -20.37
C GLY A 141 7.07 10.98 -19.70
N VAL A 142 6.65 11.30 -18.48
CA VAL A 142 5.84 10.44 -17.60
C VAL A 142 4.71 11.25 -16.98
N ASN A 143 3.51 10.67 -17.01
CA ASN A 143 2.36 11.17 -16.28
C ASN A 143 2.37 10.63 -14.85
N LEU A 144 2.57 11.50 -13.88
CA LEU A 144 2.71 11.10 -12.48
C LEU A 144 1.36 10.80 -11.84
N MET A 145 0.26 11.29 -12.41
CA MET A 145 -1.10 10.97 -11.95
C MET A 145 -1.56 9.56 -12.31
N THR A 146 -0.92 8.91 -13.29
CA THR A 146 -1.14 7.49 -13.59
C THR A 146 -0.20 6.57 -12.83
N ASN A 147 0.61 7.13 -11.92
CA ASN A 147 1.60 6.45 -11.11
C ASN A 147 1.27 6.61 -9.61
N VAL A 148 2.21 6.25 -8.75
CA VAL A 148 2.03 6.33 -7.30
C VAL A 148 1.81 7.78 -6.87
N GLY A 149 0.72 8.04 -6.13
CA GLY A 149 0.44 9.36 -5.56
C GLY A 149 1.34 9.64 -4.36
N MET A 150 2.12 10.72 -4.42
CA MET A 150 3.03 11.16 -3.34
C MET A 150 3.17 12.67 -3.24
N GLN A 151 2.41 13.44 -4.01
CA GLN A 151 2.61 14.87 -4.17
C GLN A 151 2.53 15.64 -2.85
N LEU A 152 1.57 15.28 -1.97
CA LEU A 152 1.47 15.92 -0.66
C LEU A 152 2.61 15.49 0.28
N PRO A 153 2.93 14.20 0.46
CA PRO A 153 4.14 13.79 1.17
C PRO A 153 5.44 14.43 0.66
N GLY A 154 5.67 14.46 -0.65
CA GLY A 154 6.86 15.03 -1.27
C GLY A 154 6.96 16.54 -1.03
N LEU A 155 5.85 17.26 -1.14
CA LEU A 155 5.76 18.68 -0.76
C LEU A 155 6.16 18.88 0.72
N LEU A 156 5.60 18.08 1.64
CA LEU A 156 5.88 18.20 3.08
C LEU A 156 7.33 17.81 3.43
N LEU A 157 7.91 16.86 2.70
CA LEU A 157 9.26 16.33 2.93
C LEU A 157 10.34 17.03 2.10
N THR A 158 9.98 18.00 1.26
CA THR A 158 10.91 18.79 0.45
C THR A 158 12.11 19.31 1.27
N PRO A 159 11.94 19.88 2.49
CA PRO A 159 13.09 20.30 3.29
C PRO A 159 14.05 19.16 3.66
N VAL A 160 13.52 17.96 3.95
CA VAL A 160 14.34 16.77 4.28
C VAL A 160 15.06 16.26 3.03
N THR A 161 14.40 16.33 1.87
CA THR A 161 14.97 15.87 0.60
C THR A 161 16.10 16.75 0.13
N VAL A 162 15.94 18.08 0.21
CA VAL A 162 16.94 19.06 -0.24
C VAL A 162 18.11 19.18 0.75
N LEU A 163 17.86 19.15 2.06
CA LEU A 163 18.93 19.27 3.08
C LEU A 163 19.66 17.95 3.34
N GLY A 164 19.01 16.83 3.08
CA GLY A 164 19.55 15.49 3.29
C GLY A 164 19.60 14.71 1.98
N SER A 165 18.62 13.84 1.79
CA SER A 165 18.49 13.06 0.56
C SER A 165 17.07 12.52 0.40
N ALA A 166 16.74 12.05 -0.81
CA ALA A 166 15.52 11.31 -1.07
C ALA A 166 15.42 10.02 -0.25
N ALA A 167 16.55 9.32 -0.04
CA ALA A 167 16.60 8.10 0.76
C ALA A 167 16.32 8.38 2.25
N LEU A 168 16.88 9.45 2.81
CA LEU A 168 16.55 9.91 4.16
C LEU A 168 15.08 10.31 4.27
N SER A 169 14.55 11.01 3.26
CA SER A 169 13.14 11.41 3.22
C SER A 169 12.21 10.20 3.18
N TYR A 170 12.56 9.16 2.41
CA TYR A 170 11.83 7.90 2.38
C TYR A 170 11.82 7.22 3.76
N LEU A 171 12.96 7.17 4.46
CA LEU A 171 13.04 6.57 5.80
C LEU A 171 12.24 7.36 6.84
N VAL A 172 12.36 8.69 6.82
CA VAL A 172 11.52 9.57 7.66
C VAL A 172 10.06 9.29 7.37
N PHE A 173 9.68 9.22 6.10
CA PHE A 173 8.30 8.99 5.70
C PHE A 173 7.81 7.63 6.22
N ILE A 174 8.44 6.52 5.86
CA ILE A 174 7.97 5.20 6.25
C ILE A 174 7.93 4.99 7.78
N THR A 175 8.89 5.55 8.52
CA THR A 175 8.85 5.52 10.00
C THR A 175 7.68 6.33 10.53
N LEU A 176 7.52 7.58 10.06
CA LEU A 176 6.40 8.43 10.48
C LEU A 176 5.05 7.86 10.07
N ASN A 177 4.97 7.08 8.98
CA ASN A 177 3.73 6.46 8.54
C ASN A 177 3.14 5.56 9.61
N LEU A 178 3.97 4.71 10.22
CA LEU A 178 3.56 3.81 11.30
C LEU A 178 3.19 4.60 12.57
N VAL A 179 4.00 5.60 12.94
CA VAL A 179 3.77 6.42 14.14
C VAL A 179 2.47 7.22 14.04
N ALA A 180 2.30 7.95 12.94
CA ALA A 180 1.16 8.84 12.71
C ALA A 180 -0.13 8.04 12.54
N THR A 181 -0.08 6.89 11.87
CA THR A 181 -1.25 5.98 11.75
C THR A 181 -1.68 5.48 13.13
N GLY A 182 -0.74 5.00 13.95
CA GLY A 182 -1.05 4.52 15.30
C GLY A 182 -1.62 5.62 16.19
N LEU A 183 -1.01 6.82 16.13
CA LEU A 183 -1.44 7.97 16.90
C LEU A 183 -2.82 8.49 16.46
N ALA A 184 -3.08 8.56 15.16
CA ALA A 184 -4.37 8.98 14.62
C ALA A 184 -5.49 8.03 15.07
N TRP A 185 -5.25 6.72 14.97
CA TRP A 185 -6.18 5.70 15.48
C TRP A 185 -6.38 5.83 16.99
N TYR A 186 -5.32 5.97 17.77
CA TYR A 186 -5.41 6.20 19.21
C TYR A 186 -6.30 7.39 19.56
N LEU A 187 -6.11 8.52 18.89
CA LEU A 187 -6.87 9.75 19.14
C LEU A 187 -8.35 9.58 18.79
N VAL A 188 -8.67 8.99 17.64
CA VAL A 188 -10.06 8.75 17.22
C VAL A 188 -10.73 7.72 18.13
N LEU A 189 -10.06 6.61 18.42
CA LEU A 189 -10.57 5.57 19.30
C LEU A 189 -10.86 6.11 20.70
N ALA A 190 -9.88 6.75 21.33
CA ALA A 190 -9.99 7.27 22.69
C ALA A 190 -11.06 8.37 22.84
N ARG A 191 -11.35 9.09 21.75
CA ARG A 191 -12.31 10.20 21.77
C ARG A 191 -13.73 9.79 21.39
N HIS A 192 -13.87 8.82 20.49
CA HIS A 192 -15.12 8.60 19.77
C HIS A 192 -15.64 7.16 19.79
N VAL A 193 -14.81 6.17 20.07
CA VAL A 193 -15.17 4.74 19.90
C VAL A 193 -15.15 3.98 21.22
N VAL A 194 -14.09 4.14 22.01
CA VAL A 194 -13.86 3.40 23.25
C VAL A 194 -13.70 4.33 24.45
N THR A 195 -13.91 3.80 25.65
CA THR A 195 -13.77 4.55 26.91
C THR A 195 -12.40 4.33 27.58
N SER A 196 -11.82 3.14 27.39
CA SER A 196 -10.52 2.75 27.91
C SER A 196 -9.38 3.27 27.03
N ARG A 197 -8.45 4.01 27.65
CA ARG A 197 -7.22 4.46 26.98
C ARG A 197 -6.32 3.30 26.59
N VAL A 198 -6.34 2.20 27.35
CA VAL A 198 -5.58 0.99 27.02
C VAL A 198 -6.16 0.33 25.77
N ALA A 199 -7.49 0.26 25.67
CA ALA A 199 -8.15 -0.28 24.48
C ALA A 199 -7.86 0.57 23.23
N ALA A 200 -7.88 1.91 23.36
CA ALA A 200 -7.50 2.81 22.28
C ALA A 200 -6.03 2.64 21.87
N PHE A 201 -5.13 2.48 22.85
CA PHE A 201 -3.70 2.30 22.60
C PHE A 201 -3.40 0.98 21.87
N VAL A 202 -3.99 -0.13 22.32
CA VAL A 202 -3.87 -1.43 21.67
C VAL A 202 -4.52 -1.41 20.28
N GLY A 203 -5.67 -0.77 20.12
CA GLY A 203 -6.30 -0.59 18.81
C GLY A 203 -5.38 0.15 17.83
N GLY A 204 -4.73 1.23 18.28
CA GLY A 204 -3.73 1.93 17.48
C GLY A 204 -2.51 1.08 17.14
N LEU A 205 -2.03 0.22 18.05
CA LEU A 205 -0.96 -0.76 17.74
C LEU A 205 -1.39 -1.72 16.64
N VAL A 206 -2.54 -2.37 16.78
CA VAL A 206 -3.03 -3.35 15.80
C VAL A 206 -3.20 -2.70 14.44
N LEU A 207 -3.78 -1.49 14.37
CA LEU A 207 -4.09 -0.83 13.11
C LEU A 207 -2.87 -0.23 12.41
N ALA A 208 -1.78 0.05 13.11
CA ALA A 208 -0.55 0.60 12.53
C ALA A 208 0.53 -0.45 12.27
N PHE A 209 0.53 -1.56 13.00
CA PHE A 209 1.58 -2.59 12.95
C PHE A 209 1.06 -3.97 12.54
N ALA A 210 -0.18 -4.06 12.04
CA ALA A 210 -0.69 -5.27 11.44
C ALA A 210 0.19 -5.73 10.25
N PRO A 211 0.19 -7.04 9.94
CA PRO A 211 0.87 -7.62 8.78
C PRO A 211 0.74 -6.80 7.50
N ALA A 212 -0.45 -6.28 7.20
CA ALA A 212 -0.68 -5.45 6.01
C ALA A 212 0.15 -4.17 5.97
N LEU A 213 0.27 -3.44 7.08
CA LEU A 213 1.06 -2.19 7.11
C LEU A 213 2.56 -2.51 7.08
N VAL A 214 2.98 -3.60 7.73
CA VAL A 214 4.38 -4.02 7.80
C VAL A 214 4.85 -4.58 6.45
N SER A 215 4.02 -5.37 5.77
CA SER A 215 4.32 -5.91 4.44
C SER A 215 4.47 -4.78 3.43
N HIS A 216 3.54 -3.84 3.38
CA HIS A 216 3.63 -2.68 2.49
C HIS A 216 4.79 -1.73 2.85
N SER A 217 5.28 -1.74 4.09
CA SER A 217 6.48 -0.97 4.47
C SER A 217 7.77 -1.43 3.77
N ASN A 218 7.74 -2.54 3.02
CA ASN A 218 8.87 -3.02 2.22
C ASN A 218 9.05 -2.29 0.87
N GLY A 219 8.20 -1.32 0.52
CA GLY A 219 8.32 -0.56 -0.74
C GLY A 219 7.15 0.36 -1.11
N HIS A 220 6.07 0.39 -0.33
CA HIS A 220 4.81 1.09 -0.67
C HIS A 220 4.41 2.12 0.40
N PRO A 221 5.18 3.21 0.59
CA PRO A 221 4.91 4.17 1.65
C PRO A 221 3.55 4.89 1.49
N HIS A 222 3.07 5.11 0.27
CA HIS A 222 1.74 5.65 0.01
C HIS A 222 0.59 4.74 0.48
N ILE A 223 0.81 3.42 0.58
CA ILE A 223 -0.18 2.45 1.10
C ILE A 223 -0.16 2.42 2.63
N THR A 224 1.04 2.52 3.22
CA THR A 224 1.18 2.60 4.69
C THR A 224 0.78 3.96 5.24
N ALA A 225 0.56 4.94 4.35
CA ALA A 225 0.16 6.29 4.66
C ALA A 225 -1.30 6.45 5.11
N GLN A 226 -1.66 5.83 6.24
CA GLN A 226 -3.04 5.72 6.71
C GLN A 226 -3.42 6.67 7.84
N TRP A 227 -2.60 7.69 8.17
CA TRP A 227 -2.89 8.61 9.27
C TRP A 227 -4.16 9.46 9.08
N LEU A 228 -4.67 9.63 7.86
CA LEU A 228 -5.95 10.31 7.63
C LEU A 228 -7.15 9.37 7.68
N VAL A 229 -6.95 8.05 7.51
CA VAL A 229 -8.03 7.05 7.49
C VAL A 229 -8.93 7.13 8.72
N PRO A 230 -8.42 7.21 9.97
CA PRO A 230 -9.26 7.30 11.16
C PRO A 230 -10.18 8.53 11.14
N PHE A 231 -9.67 9.67 10.64
CA PHE A 231 -10.40 10.92 10.58
C PHE A 231 -11.43 10.93 9.45
N LEU A 232 -11.10 10.35 8.29
CA LEU A 232 -12.04 10.14 7.19
C LEU A 232 -13.23 9.30 7.64
N LEU A 233 -12.98 8.14 8.25
CA LEU A 233 -14.02 7.24 8.75
C LEU A 233 -14.88 7.91 9.81
N TRP A 234 -14.26 8.62 10.75
CA TRP A 234 -14.98 9.38 11.76
C TRP A 234 -15.83 10.49 11.14
N GLN A 235 -15.32 11.20 10.14
CA GLN A 235 -16.03 12.32 9.53
C GLN A 235 -17.24 11.84 8.73
N VAL A 236 -17.17 10.68 8.07
CA VAL A 236 -18.34 10.02 7.46
C VAL A 236 -19.41 9.70 8.50
N VAL A 237 -19.02 9.14 9.65
CA VAL A 237 -19.95 8.90 10.78
C VAL A 237 -20.47 10.22 11.37
N ARG A 238 -19.67 11.30 11.35
CA ARG A 238 -20.06 12.61 11.86
C ARG A 238 -21.20 13.23 11.04
N LEU A 239 -21.25 12.98 9.74
CA LEU A 239 -22.32 13.47 8.87
C LEU A 239 -23.71 12.96 9.26
N THR A 240 -23.80 11.77 9.86
CA THR A 240 -25.07 11.21 10.31
C THR A 240 -25.56 11.81 11.64
N ARG A 241 -24.71 12.57 12.35
CA ARG A 241 -25.01 13.18 13.65
C ARG A 241 -25.43 14.64 13.53
N PRO A 242 -26.26 15.17 14.46
CA PRO A 242 -26.60 16.60 14.48
C PRO A 242 -25.37 17.52 14.52
N GLY A 243 -25.44 18.67 13.85
CA GLY A 243 -24.31 19.62 13.72
C GLY A 243 -24.40 20.54 12.49
N HIS A 244 -23.27 20.97 11.95
CA HIS A 244 -23.20 21.91 10.81
C HIS A 244 -22.86 21.18 9.50
N THR A 245 -23.86 20.88 8.68
CA THR A 245 -23.71 20.09 7.44
C THR A 245 -22.62 20.63 6.50
N VAL A 246 -22.59 21.95 6.26
CA VAL A 246 -21.59 22.58 5.38
C VAL A 246 -20.18 22.43 5.94
N ARG A 247 -19.98 22.77 7.22
CA ARG A 247 -18.67 22.64 7.88
C ARG A 247 -18.20 21.19 7.87
N ASP A 248 -19.08 20.26 8.22
CA ASP A 248 -18.72 18.84 8.29
C ASP A 248 -18.39 18.29 6.88
N GLY A 249 -19.11 18.74 5.84
CA GLY A 249 -18.82 18.45 4.45
C GLY A 249 -17.49 19.05 3.96
N LEU A 250 -17.19 20.31 4.31
CA LEU A 250 -15.91 20.95 3.98
C LEU A 250 -14.72 20.24 4.63
N VAL A 251 -14.85 19.82 5.90
CA VAL A 251 -13.82 19.03 6.59
C VAL A 251 -13.63 17.67 5.92
N LEU A 252 -14.72 16.98 5.55
CA LEU A 252 -14.61 15.72 4.81
C LEU A 252 -13.93 15.92 3.46
N GLY A 253 -14.35 16.94 2.69
CA GLY A 253 -13.76 17.24 1.39
C GLY A 253 -12.27 17.57 1.49
N ALA A 254 -11.85 18.36 2.48
CA ALA A 254 -10.44 18.65 2.71
C ALA A 254 -9.62 17.40 3.05
N LEU A 255 -10.16 16.49 3.88
CA LEU A 255 -9.51 15.21 4.17
C LEU A 255 -9.41 14.31 2.94
N VAL A 256 -10.45 14.29 2.09
CA VAL A 256 -10.47 13.53 0.84
C VAL A 256 -9.44 14.08 -0.14
N VAL A 257 -9.36 15.41 -0.31
CA VAL A 257 -8.35 16.06 -1.17
C VAL A 257 -6.94 15.77 -0.65
N ALA A 258 -6.71 15.87 0.65
CA ALA A 258 -5.40 15.54 1.23
C ALA A 258 -5.04 14.07 0.99
N GLN A 259 -5.97 13.14 1.20
CA GLN A 259 -5.73 11.71 0.96
C GLN A 259 -5.54 11.40 -0.53
N PHE A 260 -6.22 12.11 -1.44
CA PHE A 260 -6.03 11.99 -2.88
C PHE A 260 -4.56 12.20 -3.28
N TYR A 261 -3.92 13.24 -2.73
CA TYR A 261 -2.50 13.55 -2.97
C TYR A 261 -1.51 12.76 -2.11
N ILE A 262 -1.99 11.93 -1.18
CA ILE A 262 -1.17 10.96 -0.42
C ILE A 262 -1.19 9.58 -1.08
N GLY A 263 -2.34 9.20 -1.64
CA GLY A 263 -2.55 7.87 -2.20
C GLY A 263 -4.02 7.66 -2.58
N LEU A 264 -4.30 7.79 -3.87
CA LEU A 264 -5.63 7.62 -4.46
C LEU A 264 -6.20 6.22 -4.20
N GLU A 265 -5.35 5.20 -4.18
CA GLU A 265 -5.76 3.82 -3.91
C GLU A 265 -6.28 3.62 -2.49
N ILE A 266 -5.60 4.19 -1.47
CA ILE A 266 -6.10 4.16 -0.09
C ILE A 266 -7.41 4.95 0.01
N LEU A 267 -7.51 6.10 -0.66
CA LEU A 267 -8.77 6.86 -0.70
C LEU A 267 -9.92 6.02 -1.27
N PHE A 268 -9.67 5.30 -2.36
CA PHE A 268 -10.65 4.40 -2.96
C PHE A 268 -11.06 3.29 -2.00
N LEU A 269 -10.10 2.61 -1.35
CA LEU A 269 -10.40 1.55 -0.38
C LEU A 269 -11.20 2.08 0.83
N VAL A 270 -10.91 3.28 1.30
CA VAL A 270 -11.71 3.95 2.34
C VAL A 270 -13.13 4.22 1.86
N ALA A 271 -13.30 4.70 0.62
CA ALA A 271 -14.61 4.95 0.04
C ALA A 271 -15.43 3.66 -0.08
N VAL A 272 -14.82 2.56 -0.54
CA VAL A 272 -15.45 1.23 -0.60
C VAL A 272 -15.83 0.75 0.80
N GLY A 273 -14.93 0.83 1.77
CA GLY A 273 -15.21 0.45 3.16
C GLY A 273 -16.37 1.25 3.76
N CYS A 274 -16.41 2.57 3.49
CA CYS A 274 -17.52 3.44 3.91
C CYS A 274 -18.84 3.08 3.22
N ALA A 275 -18.82 2.78 1.92
CA ALA A 275 -20.00 2.39 1.16
C ALA A 275 -20.58 1.06 1.68
N LEU A 276 -19.73 0.06 1.93
CA LEU A 276 -20.14 -1.21 2.54
C LEU A 276 -20.68 -1.01 3.95
N ALA A 277 -20.04 -0.16 4.77
CA ALA A 277 -20.52 0.16 6.11
C ALA A 277 -21.87 0.89 6.09
N ALA A 278 -22.07 1.84 5.17
CA ALA A 278 -23.31 2.57 4.98
C ALA A 278 -24.44 1.64 4.50
N LEU A 279 -24.15 0.73 3.57
CA LEU A 279 -25.10 -0.29 3.11
C LEU A 279 -25.49 -1.23 4.24
N ALA A 280 -24.52 -1.74 5.01
CA ALA A 280 -24.80 -2.57 6.18
C ALA A 280 -25.62 -1.81 7.23
N TYR A 281 -25.33 -0.52 7.46
CA TYR A 281 -26.12 0.34 8.36
C TYR A 281 -27.56 0.52 7.88
N LEU A 282 -27.76 0.77 6.57
CA LEU A 282 -29.08 0.88 5.96
C LEU A 282 -29.88 -0.41 6.10
N LEU A 283 -29.27 -1.58 5.84
CA LEU A 283 -29.93 -2.88 5.94
C LEU A 283 -30.27 -3.27 7.39
N LEU A 284 -29.37 -2.98 8.33
CA LEU A 284 -29.53 -3.35 9.74
C LEU A 284 -30.34 -2.34 10.54
N SER A 285 -30.50 -1.11 10.08
CA SER A 285 -31.19 -0.02 10.78
C SER A 285 -31.87 0.97 9.82
N PRO A 286 -32.79 0.51 8.95
CA PRO A 286 -33.31 1.30 7.82
C PRO A 286 -34.00 2.59 8.24
N ARG A 287 -34.83 2.55 9.29
CA ARG A 287 -35.55 3.74 9.78
C ARG A 287 -34.59 4.84 10.28
N ARG A 288 -33.47 4.48 10.90
CA ARG A 288 -32.46 5.45 11.36
C ARG A 288 -31.68 6.01 10.18
N ALA A 289 -31.22 5.13 9.28
CA ALA A 289 -30.47 5.51 8.09
C ALA A 289 -31.26 6.46 7.17
N VAL A 290 -32.53 6.16 6.88
CA VAL A 290 -33.39 7.02 6.03
C VAL A 290 -33.60 8.39 6.66
N ARG A 291 -33.79 8.46 7.98
CA ARG A 291 -33.94 9.74 8.70
C ARG A 291 -32.68 10.60 8.64
N GLU A 292 -31.51 9.97 8.67
CA GLU A 292 -30.20 10.65 8.66
C GLU A 292 -29.70 10.96 7.22
N ALA A 293 -30.34 10.38 6.20
CA ALA A 293 -29.90 10.47 4.81
C ALA A 293 -29.87 11.89 4.24
N PRO A 294 -30.89 12.77 4.40
CA PRO A 294 -30.88 14.10 3.79
C PRO A 294 -29.67 14.93 4.24
N ARG A 295 -29.34 14.86 5.53
CA ARG A 295 -28.19 15.55 6.11
C ARG A 295 -26.88 14.94 5.61
N THR A 296 -26.79 13.62 5.61
CA THR A 296 -25.59 12.89 5.17
C THR A 296 -25.30 13.20 3.70
N LEU A 297 -26.31 13.13 2.85
CA LEU A 297 -26.23 13.49 1.43
C LEU A 297 -25.88 14.97 1.22
N GLY A 298 -26.44 15.88 2.02
CA GLY A 298 -26.07 17.30 1.98
C GLY A 298 -24.60 17.55 2.32
N GLY A 299 -24.07 16.85 3.33
CA GLY A 299 -22.64 16.94 3.69
C GLY A 299 -21.73 16.33 2.63
N LEU A 300 -22.13 15.19 2.06
CA LEU A 300 -21.44 14.55 0.94
C LEU A 300 -21.46 15.42 -0.32
N ALA A 301 -22.55 16.14 -0.59
CA ALA A 301 -22.62 17.06 -1.72
C ALA A 301 -21.63 18.21 -1.56
N VAL A 302 -21.54 18.82 -0.36
CA VAL A 302 -20.55 19.87 -0.08
C VAL A 302 -19.12 19.34 -0.21
N ALA A 303 -18.85 18.15 0.34
CA ALA A 303 -17.54 17.50 0.18
C ALA A 303 -17.23 17.24 -1.30
N GLY A 304 -18.20 16.72 -2.05
CA GLY A 304 -18.09 16.40 -3.47
C GLY A 304 -17.78 17.61 -4.33
N VAL A 305 -18.40 18.76 -4.08
CA VAL A 305 -18.10 20.01 -4.78
C VAL A 305 -16.65 20.45 -4.52
N LEU A 306 -16.21 20.46 -3.25
CA LEU A 306 -14.84 20.83 -2.92
C LEU A 306 -13.82 19.89 -3.57
N VAL A 307 -14.06 18.58 -3.48
CA VAL A 307 -13.19 17.56 -4.09
C VAL A 307 -13.14 17.74 -5.59
N ALA A 308 -14.29 17.87 -6.26
CA ALA A 308 -14.35 18.04 -7.71
C ALA A 308 -13.57 19.28 -8.18
N VAL A 309 -13.69 20.41 -7.48
CA VAL A 309 -12.93 21.63 -7.81
C VAL A 309 -11.44 21.42 -7.59
N ALA A 310 -11.04 20.85 -6.45
CA ALA A 310 -9.63 20.69 -6.09
C ALA A 310 -8.92 19.62 -6.94
N THR A 311 -9.62 18.59 -7.40
CA THR A 311 -9.05 17.47 -8.15
C THR A 311 -9.38 17.49 -9.64
N ALA A 312 -10.09 18.50 -10.16
CA ALA A 312 -10.44 18.58 -11.59
C ALA A 312 -9.22 18.45 -12.51
N TYR A 313 -8.18 19.25 -12.27
CA TYR A 313 -6.95 19.22 -13.09
C TYR A 313 -6.15 17.91 -12.97
N PRO A 314 -5.81 17.39 -11.77
CA PRO A 314 -5.09 16.12 -11.67
C PRO A 314 -5.92 14.93 -12.17
N LEU A 315 -7.25 14.93 -12.03
CA LEU A 315 -8.10 13.90 -12.64
C LEU A 315 -8.12 14.00 -14.16
N TRP A 316 -8.16 15.21 -14.72
CA TRP A 316 -7.98 15.41 -16.16
C TRP A 316 -6.62 14.89 -16.62
N MET A 317 -5.54 15.20 -15.89
CA MET A 317 -4.21 14.66 -16.17
C MET A 317 -4.21 13.13 -16.14
N GLN A 318 -4.83 12.51 -15.15
CA GLN A 318 -4.89 11.05 -15.00
C GLN A 318 -5.58 10.36 -16.17
N PHE A 319 -6.73 10.89 -16.61
CA PHE A 319 -7.61 10.20 -17.57
C PHE A 319 -7.48 10.68 -19.02
N ALA A 320 -7.02 11.92 -19.23
CA ALA A 320 -6.97 12.55 -20.55
C ALA A 320 -5.66 13.33 -20.81
N GLY A 321 -4.78 13.44 -19.82
CA GLY A 321 -3.50 14.13 -19.97
C GLY A 321 -2.52 13.39 -20.89
N PRO A 322 -1.37 14.01 -21.21
CA PRO A 322 -0.29 13.34 -21.93
C PRO A 322 0.13 12.06 -21.19
N GLN A 323 0.50 11.01 -21.93
CA GLN A 323 0.90 9.72 -21.35
C GLN A 323 -0.15 9.11 -20.38
N HIS A 324 -1.45 9.42 -20.56
CA HIS A 324 -2.52 8.72 -19.85
C HIS A 324 -2.60 7.25 -20.30
N ARG A 325 -3.15 6.40 -19.44
CA ARG A 325 -3.29 4.97 -19.71
C ARG A 325 -4.62 4.42 -19.19
N THR A 326 -5.00 3.27 -19.71
CA THR A 326 -6.17 2.50 -19.32
C THR A 326 -5.76 1.10 -18.84
N GLY A 327 -6.39 0.61 -17.77
CA GLY A 327 -6.14 -0.72 -17.20
C GLY A 327 -4.79 -0.89 -16.48
N HIS A 328 -4.64 -2.01 -15.77
CA HIS A 328 -3.37 -2.44 -15.18
C HIS A 328 -2.53 -3.26 -16.17
N PRO A 329 -1.18 -3.15 -16.15
CA PRO A 329 -0.34 -4.10 -16.88
C PRO A 329 -0.39 -5.49 -16.24
N GLY A 330 -1.03 -6.45 -16.93
CA GLY A 330 -1.11 -7.85 -16.51
C GLY A 330 -2.47 -8.25 -15.93
N GLU A 331 -2.62 -9.54 -15.62
CA GLU A 331 -3.86 -10.11 -15.11
C GLU A 331 -4.10 -9.69 -13.64
N HIS A 332 -5.29 -9.16 -13.32
CA HIS A 332 -5.64 -8.68 -11.97
C HIS A 332 -5.49 -9.75 -10.88
N ASP A 333 -5.63 -11.00 -11.29
CA ASP A 333 -5.62 -12.17 -10.43
C ASP A 333 -4.24 -12.57 -9.93
N VAL A 334 -3.16 -12.02 -10.51
CA VAL A 334 -1.78 -12.29 -10.06
C VAL A 334 -1.59 -11.96 -8.57
N TYR A 335 -2.31 -10.94 -8.07
CA TYR A 335 -2.24 -10.50 -6.67
C TYR A 335 -3.43 -10.96 -5.83
N ALA A 336 -4.19 -11.94 -6.27
CA ALA A 336 -5.27 -12.51 -5.45
C ALA A 336 -4.69 -13.19 -4.19
N LEU A 337 -5.33 -12.96 -3.04
CA LEU A 337 -4.99 -13.68 -1.82
C LEU A 337 -5.62 -15.07 -1.83
N LYS A 338 -5.01 -16.00 -1.11
CA LYS A 338 -5.52 -17.36 -0.91
C LYS A 338 -6.22 -17.48 0.44
N LEU A 339 -7.27 -18.30 0.56
CA LEU A 339 -8.00 -18.44 1.84
C LEU A 339 -7.08 -18.87 3.00
N ALA A 340 -6.13 -19.75 2.70
CA ALA A 340 -5.13 -20.22 3.68
C ALA A 340 -4.23 -19.09 4.22
N SER A 341 -4.05 -17.99 3.47
CA SER A 341 -3.24 -16.86 3.93
C SER A 341 -3.80 -16.21 5.20
N PHE A 342 -5.13 -16.22 5.41
CA PHE A 342 -5.76 -15.61 6.58
C PHE A 342 -5.34 -16.28 7.90
N ALA A 343 -5.15 -17.60 7.87
CA ALA A 343 -4.72 -18.38 9.02
C ALA A 343 -3.19 -18.47 9.16
N ALA A 344 -2.44 -18.08 8.13
CA ALA A 344 -0.98 -18.09 8.11
C ALA A 344 -0.38 -16.82 8.75
N PHE A 345 0.91 -16.86 9.05
CA PHE A 345 1.67 -15.74 9.61
C PHE A 345 2.51 -15.07 8.53
N ALA A 346 2.58 -13.75 8.55
CA ALA A 346 3.39 -12.98 7.62
C ALA A 346 4.89 -13.23 7.87
N THR A 347 5.72 -13.12 6.82
CA THR A 347 7.16 -13.37 6.92
C THR A 347 7.84 -12.45 7.94
N ARG A 348 7.32 -11.23 8.13
CA ARG A 348 7.89 -10.22 9.04
C ARG A 348 7.17 -10.12 10.38
N THR A 349 6.81 -11.25 10.98
CA THR A 349 6.33 -11.33 12.36
C THR A 349 7.09 -12.36 13.20
N VAL A 350 6.91 -12.36 14.52
CA VAL A 350 7.64 -13.24 15.47
C VAL A 350 7.46 -14.73 15.16
N PHE A 351 6.27 -15.12 14.68
CA PHE A 351 5.95 -16.50 14.27
C PHE A 351 5.94 -16.67 12.75
N GLY A 352 6.53 -15.70 12.04
CA GLY A 352 6.58 -15.67 10.58
C GLY A 352 7.36 -16.84 10.00
N GLY A 353 6.91 -17.33 8.84
CA GLY A 353 7.54 -18.43 8.11
C GLY A 353 7.59 -18.15 6.61
N ASP A 354 7.86 -19.21 5.85
CA ASP A 354 7.83 -19.15 4.39
C ASP A 354 6.38 -18.98 3.89
N THR A 355 6.14 -17.89 3.18
CA THR A 355 4.85 -17.55 2.56
C THR A 355 4.82 -17.90 1.07
N LYS A 356 5.87 -18.55 0.54
CA LYS A 356 5.96 -18.98 -0.87
C LYS A 356 4.74 -19.81 -1.27
N GLY A 357 4.09 -19.36 -2.34
CA GLY A 357 2.90 -20.00 -2.89
C GLY A 357 1.60 -19.62 -2.18
N LEU A 358 1.60 -18.77 -1.15
CA LEU A 358 0.37 -18.20 -0.55
C LEU A 358 0.10 -16.76 -0.99
N VAL A 359 1.13 -16.06 -1.46
CA VAL A 359 1.08 -14.67 -1.88
C VAL A 359 1.95 -14.49 -3.12
N ALA A 360 1.63 -13.48 -3.94
CA ALA A 360 2.45 -13.11 -5.10
C ALA A 360 3.88 -12.70 -4.69
N ASN A 361 4.00 -11.96 -3.59
CA ASN A 361 5.27 -11.49 -3.05
C ASN A 361 5.08 -10.94 -1.62
N THR A 362 6.18 -10.69 -0.92
CA THR A 362 6.20 -10.30 0.50
C THR A 362 5.59 -8.92 0.80
N THR A 363 5.30 -8.05 -0.18
CA THR A 363 4.59 -6.78 0.10
C THR A 363 3.08 -6.98 0.24
N GLU A 364 2.53 -8.05 -0.30
CA GLU A 364 1.09 -8.29 -0.39
C GLU A 364 0.58 -9.27 0.69
N GLU A 365 1.27 -9.34 1.84
CA GLU A 365 0.92 -10.21 2.99
C GLU A 365 -0.20 -9.63 3.88
N ALA A 366 -1.15 -8.92 3.27
CA ALA A 366 -2.15 -8.13 3.98
C ALA A 366 -3.17 -8.95 4.80
N SER A 367 -3.41 -10.20 4.43
CA SER A 367 -4.36 -11.10 5.09
C SER A 367 -3.76 -11.95 6.23
N PHE A 368 -2.44 -11.94 6.43
CA PHE A 368 -1.73 -12.92 7.27
C PHE A 368 -1.86 -12.65 8.78
N PHE A 369 -3.10 -12.62 9.27
CA PHE A 369 -3.44 -12.35 10.68
C PHE A 369 -3.03 -13.49 11.62
N GLY A 370 -3.01 -14.72 11.11
CA GLY A 370 -2.78 -15.92 11.91
C GLY A 370 -4.05 -16.45 12.59
N LEU A 371 -4.15 -17.77 12.73
CA LEU A 371 -5.30 -18.44 13.34
C LEU A 371 -5.67 -17.90 14.74
N PRO A 372 -4.72 -17.61 15.66
CA PRO A 372 -5.05 -17.06 16.98
C PRO A 372 -5.78 -15.71 16.93
N ALA A 373 -5.36 -14.80 16.04
CA ALA A 373 -6.00 -13.49 15.87
C ALA A 373 -7.42 -13.62 15.31
N LEU A 374 -7.61 -14.52 14.34
CA LEU A 374 -8.93 -14.80 13.76
C LEU A 374 -9.90 -15.40 14.80
N LEU A 375 -9.43 -16.34 15.62
CA LEU A 375 -10.24 -16.92 16.69
C LEU A 375 -10.61 -15.86 17.73
N LEU A 376 -9.69 -14.98 18.10
CA LEU A 376 -9.98 -13.86 18.99
C LEU A 376 -11.02 -12.89 18.38
N ALA A 377 -10.89 -12.58 17.09
CA ALA A 377 -11.86 -11.76 16.37
C ALA A 377 -13.24 -12.42 16.31
N LEU A 378 -13.32 -13.74 16.10
CA LEU A 378 -14.56 -14.50 16.13
C LEU A 378 -15.21 -14.46 17.52
N VAL A 379 -14.44 -14.70 18.58
CA VAL A 379 -14.92 -14.61 19.97
C VAL A 379 -15.45 -13.20 20.26
N ALA A 380 -14.72 -12.16 19.84
CA ALA A 380 -15.13 -10.77 19.98
C ALA A 380 -16.45 -10.48 19.23
N ALA A 381 -16.57 -10.95 17.99
CA ALA A 381 -17.77 -10.79 17.17
C ALA A 381 -18.99 -11.46 17.80
N VAL A 382 -18.87 -12.71 18.25
CA VAL A 382 -19.95 -13.47 18.89
C VAL A 382 -20.35 -12.83 20.21
N ALA A 383 -19.38 -12.49 21.06
CA ALA A 383 -19.64 -11.89 22.38
C ALA A 383 -20.35 -10.53 22.27
N LEU A 384 -20.09 -9.77 21.20
CA LEU A 384 -20.59 -8.42 21.01
C LEU A 384 -21.59 -8.31 19.86
N TRP A 385 -22.16 -9.42 19.39
CA TRP A 385 -23.02 -9.48 18.21
C TRP A 385 -24.27 -8.59 18.32
N ARG A 386 -24.71 -8.31 19.56
CA ARG A 386 -25.85 -7.41 19.82
C ARG A 386 -25.54 -5.94 19.51
N LEU A 387 -24.27 -5.55 19.36
CA LEU A 387 -23.87 -4.19 19.00
C LEU A 387 -23.94 -4.00 17.48
N LEU A 388 -24.72 -3.01 17.04
CA LEU A 388 -24.86 -2.67 15.62
C LEU A 388 -23.50 -2.43 14.95
N VAL A 389 -22.62 -1.68 15.61
CA VAL A 389 -21.26 -1.41 15.10
C VAL A 389 -20.48 -2.70 14.84
N VAL A 390 -20.59 -3.70 15.71
CA VAL A 390 -19.89 -4.98 15.53
C VAL A 390 -20.45 -5.76 14.35
N ARG A 391 -21.78 -5.78 14.17
CA ARG A 391 -22.40 -6.43 13.01
C ARG A 391 -21.96 -5.78 11.69
N ILE A 392 -21.89 -4.44 11.66
CA ILE A 392 -21.38 -3.71 10.49
C ILE A 392 -19.91 -4.07 10.23
N LEU A 393 -19.05 -4.04 11.25
CA LEU A 393 -17.63 -4.39 11.12
C LEU A 393 -17.44 -5.81 10.60
N VAL A 394 -18.23 -6.78 11.09
CA VAL A 394 -18.18 -8.17 10.61
C VAL A 394 -18.60 -8.27 9.15
N VAL A 395 -19.71 -7.63 8.75
CA VAL A 395 -20.16 -7.62 7.35
C VAL A 395 -19.08 -7.03 6.45
N VAL A 396 -18.54 -5.86 6.80
CA VAL A 396 -17.47 -5.20 6.03
C VAL A 396 -16.26 -6.10 5.93
N GLY A 397 -15.73 -6.59 7.06
CA GLY A 397 -14.51 -7.41 7.09
C GLY A 397 -14.64 -8.73 6.35
N VAL A 398 -15.79 -9.42 6.45
CA VAL A 398 -16.03 -10.67 5.71
C VAL A 398 -16.14 -10.40 4.21
N VAL A 399 -16.94 -9.41 3.80
CA VAL A 399 -17.10 -9.08 2.38
C VAL A 399 -15.76 -8.70 1.76
N THR A 400 -14.97 -7.85 2.41
CA THR A 400 -13.66 -7.44 1.86
C THR A 400 -12.61 -8.55 1.90
N ALA A 401 -12.66 -9.46 2.86
CA ALA A 401 -11.82 -10.66 2.86
C ALA A 401 -12.17 -11.60 1.69
N LEU A 402 -13.44 -11.71 1.34
CA LEU A 402 -13.88 -12.48 0.18
C LEU A 402 -13.52 -11.80 -1.14
N LEU A 403 -13.66 -10.47 -1.23
CA LEU A 403 -13.25 -9.72 -2.41
C LEU A 403 -11.74 -9.78 -2.65
N SER A 404 -10.93 -9.92 -1.60
CA SER A 404 -9.48 -10.03 -1.74
C SER A 404 -9.00 -11.37 -2.32
N GLN A 405 -9.90 -12.33 -2.59
CA GLN A 405 -9.59 -13.66 -3.15
C GLN A 405 -9.40 -13.69 -4.67
N GLY A 406 -9.66 -12.59 -5.38
CA GLY A 406 -9.59 -12.58 -6.84
C GLY A 406 -10.89 -13.01 -7.53
N SER A 407 -10.85 -13.10 -8.86
CA SER A 407 -12.01 -13.45 -9.69
C SER A 407 -12.41 -14.92 -9.58
N THR A 408 -11.50 -15.79 -9.14
CA THR A 408 -11.75 -17.22 -8.91
C THR A 408 -11.29 -17.65 -7.52
N TRP A 409 -11.89 -18.71 -6.97
CA TRP A 409 -11.49 -19.21 -5.67
C TRP A 409 -10.08 -19.81 -5.71
N ALA A 410 -9.28 -19.50 -4.70
CA ALA A 410 -7.94 -20.05 -4.53
C ALA A 410 -7.79 -20.70 -3.13
N TRP A 411 -7.54 -22.02 -3.11
CA TRP A 411 -7.29 -22.78 -1.89
C TRP A 411 -5.84 -23.25 -1.86
N GLY A 412 -5.10 -22.93 -0.80
CA GLY A 412 -3.68 -23.25 -0.73
C GLY A 412 -2.93 -22.69 -1.93
N ARG A 413 -2.26 -23.55 -2.71
CA ARG A 413 -1.51 -23.12 -3.91
C ARG A 413 -2.34 -23.13 -5.20
N GLU A 414 -3.50 -23.77 -5.19
CA GLU A 414 -4.31 -24.04 -6.38
C GLU A 414 -5.41 -23.00 -6.59
N ARG A 415 -5.68 -22.68 -7.85
CA ARG A 415 -6.85 -21.87 -8.26
C ARG A 415 -7.89 -22.78 -8.90
N THR A 416 -9.14 -22.47 -8.65
CA THR A 416 -10.29 -23.15 -9.27
C THR A 416 -10.80 -22.34 -10.46
N ASP A 417 -11.64 -22.95 -11.28
CA ASP A 417 -12.38 -22.27 -12.36
C ASP A 417 -13.71 -21.66 -11.86
N THR A 418 -14.03 -21.84 -10.58
CA THR A 418 -15.28 -21.36 -9.99
C THR A 418 -15.18 -19.86 -9.71
N PRO A 419 -16.13 -19.04 -10.22
CA PRO A 419 -16.14 -17.61 -9.94
C PRO A 419 -16.24 -17.31 -8.44
N ALA A 420 -15.37 -16.42 -7.97
CA ALA A 420 -15.40 -15.83 -6.63
C ALA A 420 -16.11 -14.47 -6.66
N PRO A 421 -16.46 -13.87 -5.51
CA PRO A 421 -17.26 -12.65 -5.48
C PRO A 421 -16.69 -11.46 -6.25
N PHE A 422 -15.36 -11.37 -6.41
CA PHE A 422 -14.72 -10.30 -7.19
C PHE A 422 -14.99 -10.41 -8.69
N ALA A 423 -15.37 -11.58 -9.23
CA ALA A 423 -15.73 -11.72 -10.65
C ALA A 423 -16.86 -10.76 -11.07
N LEU A 424 -17.76 -10.41 -10.14
CA LEU A 424 -18.84 -9.44 -10.37
C LEU A 424 -18.33 -8.01 -10.58
N LEU A 425 -17.12 -7.71 -10.10
CA LEU A 425 -16.51 -6.38 -10.12
C LEU A 425 -15.36 -6.25 -11.12
N ALA A 426 -14.81 -7.38 -11.59
CA ALA A 426 -13.58 -7.43 -12.39
C ALA A 426 -13.63 -6.61 -13.71
N HIS A 427 -14.82 -6.41 -14.27
CA HIS A 427 -15.03 -5.65 -15.51
C HIS A 427 -15.45 -4.20 -15.29
N LEU A 428 -15.61 -3.76 -14.03
CA LEU A 428 -15.96 -2.38 -13.73
C LEU A 428 -14.71 -1.51 -13.85
N PRO A 429 -14.82 -0.29 -14.42
CA PRO A 429 -13.72 0.66 -14.46
C PRO A 429 -13.15 0.90 -13.06
N VAL A 430 -11.84 1.13 -12.96
CA VAL A 430 -11.08 1.31 -11.70
C VAL A 430 -10.79 -0.02 -10.99
N PHE A 431 -11.74 -0.94 -10.91
CA PHE A 431 -11.51 -2.26 -10.32
C PHE A 431 -10.56 -3.12 -11.17
N ASP A 432 -10.60 -2.92 -12.48
CA ASP A 432 -9.65 -3.45 -13.48
C ASP A 432 -8.23 -2.88 -13.36
N SER A 433 -7.99 -1.95 -12.46
CA SER A 433 -6.69 -1.28 -12.33
C SER A 433 -6.04 -1.53 -10.98
N MET A 434 -6.71 -2.29 -10.12
CA MET A 434 -6.37 -2.45 -8.71
C MET A 434 -5.72 -3.78 -8.36
N VAL A 435 -4.89 -3.74 -7.33
CA VAL A 435 -4.29 -4.92 -6.70
C VAL A 435 -5.31 -5.53 -5.73
N ILE A 436 -5.90 -6.65 -6.11
CA ILE A 436 -7.04 -7.27 -5.41
C ILE A 436 -6.72 -7.63 -3.94
N ALA A 437 -5.46 -8.01 -3.64
CA ALA A 437 -5.03 -8.27 -2.25
C ALA A 437 -5.34 -7.11 -1.29
N ARG A 438 -5.34 -5.87 -1.76
CA ARG A 438 -5.43 -4.69 -0.91
C ARG A 438 -6.80 -4.46 -0.31
N PHE A 439 -7.84 -5.18 -0.75
CA PHE A 439 -9.11 -5.24 -0.02
C PHE A 439 -8.94 -5.76 1.41
N ALA A 440 -7.89 -6.57 1.68
CA ALA A 440 -7.57 -7.00 3.04
C ALA A 440 -7.10 -5.87 3.97
N LEU A 441 -6.73 -4.68 3.45
CA LEU A 441 -6.50 -3.49 4.28
C LEU A 441 -7.81 -3.04 4.97
N ILE A 442 -8.95 -3.14 4.29
CA ILE A 442 -10.26 -2.84 4.88
C ILE A 442 -10.58 -3.88 5.97
N THR A 443 -10.30 -5.16 5.69
CA THR A 443 -10.44 -6.24 6.67
C THR A 443 -9.58 -6.00 7.92
N THR A 444 -8.35 -5.51 7.74
CA THR A 444 -7.44 -5.14 8.82
C THR A 444 -8.04 -4.03 9.70
N VAL A 445 -8.63 -3.00 9.08
CA VAL A 445 -9.32 -1.93 9.81
C VAL A 445 -10.51 -2.48 10.61
N ALA A 446 -11.34 -3.33 9.99
CA ALA A 446 -12.49 -3.92 10.65
C ALA A 446 -12.09 -4.78 11.86
N LEU A 447 -11.04 -5.59 11.70
CA LEU A 447 -10.49 -6.44 12.76
C LEU A 447 -9.91 -5.61 13.90
N GLY A 448 -9.09 -4.59 13.62
CA GLY A 448 -8.49 -3.74 14.64
C GLY A 448 -9.53 -2.95 15.44
N LEU A 449 -10.58 -2.43 14.77
CA LEU A 449 -11.71 -1.77 15.44
C LEU A 449 -12.49 -2.73 16.34
N LEU A 450 -12.77 -3.95 15.86
CA LEU A 450 -13.46 -4.99 16.63
C LEU A 450 -12.68 -5.35 17.90
N LEU A 451 -11.39 -5.57 17.79
CA LEU A 451 -10.52 -5.90 18.93
C LEU A 451 -10.43 -4.75 19.94
N ALA A 452 -10.37 -3.50 19.47
CA ALA A 452 -10.39 -2.32 20.34
C ALA A 452 -11.71 -2.22 21.13
N ILE A 453 -12.85 -2.40 20.45
CA ILE A 453 -14.18 -2.38 21.09
C ILE A 453 -14.31 -3.53 22.09
N TRP A 454 -13.83 -4.72 21.74
CA TRP A 454 -13.86 -5.88 22.64
C TRP A 454 -13.04 -5.66 23.90
N LEU A 455 -11.81 -5.19 23.75
CA LEU A 455 -10.94 -4.90 24.89
C LEU A 455 -11.54 -3.81 25.79
N ASP A 456 -12.16 -2.78 25.22
CA ASP A 456 -12.88 -1.74 25.96
C ASP A 456 -14.00 -2.32 26.83
N ARG A 457 -14.83 -3.21 26.25
CA ARG A 457 -15.94 -3.84 26.98
C ARG A 457 -15.45 -4.74 28.10
N VAL A 458 -14.38 -5.49 27.89
CA VAL A 458 -13.81 -6.35 28.94
C VAL A 458 -13.21 -5.51 30.08
N LEU A 459 -12.47 -4.45 29.75
CA LEU A 459 -11.87 -3.57 30.78
C LEU A 459 -12.94 -2.82 31.57
N THR A 460 -14.00 -2.36 30.92
CA THR A 460 -15.11 -1.65 31.58
C THR A 460 -15.98 -2.58 32.42
N ALA A 461 -16.23 -3.81 31.97
CA ALA A 461 -17.00 -4.81 32.72
C ALA A 461 -16.32 -5.28 34.02
N THR A 462 -15.07 -4.88 34.23
CA THR A 462 -14.25 -5.29 35.36
C THR A 462 -13.85 -4.13 36.27
N THR A 463 -14.02 -2.87 35.84
CA THR A 463 -13.87 -1.69 36.69
C THR A 463 -15.03 -1.58 37.70
N GLY A 464 -14.72 -1.56 39.00
CA GLY A 464 -15.71 -1.38 40.08
C GLY A 464 -16.17 -2.65 40.79
N ALA A 465 -15.78 -3.85 40.33
CA ALA A 465 -16.31 -5.12 40.86
C ALA A 465 -15.54 -5.74 42.05
N GLY A 466 -14.56 -5.03 42.63
CA GLY A 466 -13.59 -5.63 43.57
C GLY A 466 -12.80 -6.78 42.92
N GLY A 467 -11.89 -7.44 43.64
CA GLY A 467 -11.02 -8.51 43.09
C GLY A 467 -11.75 -9.71 42.43
N ARG A 468 -13.08 -9.82 42.53
CA ARG A 468 -13.92 -10.93 42.01
C ARG A 468 -13.87 -11.11 40.49
N ARG A 469 -13.35 -10.15 39.72
CA ARG A 469 -13.22 -10.25 38.24
C ARG A 469 -11.78 -10.24 37.73
N LEU A 470 -10.80 -10.40 38.63
CA LEU A 470 -9.40 -10.59 38.26
C LEU A 470 -9.16 -11.75 37.27
N PRO A 471 -9.75 -12.97 37.43
CA PRO A 471 -9.49 -14.07 36.50
C PRO A 471 -9.97 -13.76 35.08
N LEU A 472 -11.09 -13.04 34.92
CA LEU A 472 -11.58 -12.60 33.61
C LEU A 472 -10.63 -11.60 32.94
N ARG A 473 -10.05 -10.67 33.71
CA ARG A 473 -9.04 -9.73 33.20
C ARG A 473 -7.78 -10.47 32.74
N LEU A 474 -7.31 -11.42 33.54
CA LEU A 474 -6.13 -12.21 33.22
C LEU A 474 -6.39 -13.09 31.99
N ALA A 475 -7.55 -13.74 31.90
CA ALA A 475 -7.95 -14.52 30.73
C ALA A 475 -8.04 -13.67 29.46
N ALA A 476 -8.61 -12.45 29.55
CA ALA A 476 -8.68 -11.54 28.41
C ALA A 476 -7.31 -10.98 28.00
N ALA A 477 -6.45 -10.66 28.96
CA ALA A 477 -5.07 -10.27 28.69
C ALA A 477 -4.30 -11.42 28.04
N ALA A 478 -4.45 -12.65 28.53
CA ALA A 478 -3.86 -13.84 27.94
C ALA A 478 -4.39 -14.09 26.52
N ALA A 479 -5.70 -13.97 26.29
CA ALA A 479 -6.30 -14.09 24.96
C ALA A 479 -5.81 -13.02 23.99
N LEU A 480 -5.67 -11.77 24.46
CA LEU A 480 -5.12 -10.68 23.67
C LEU A 480 -3.65 -10.93 23.32
N VAL A 481 -2.83 -11.34 24.28
CA VAL A 481 -1.42 -11.69 24.04
C VAL A 481 -1.33 -12.87 23.08
N ALA A 482 -2.08 -13.94 23.30
CA ALA A 482 -2.08 -15.11 22.42
C ALA A 482 -2.54 -14.77 20.99
N GLY A 483 -3.50 -13.86 20.83
CA GLY A 483 -3.99 -13.41 19.53
C GLY A 483 -3.03 -12.45 18.82
N LEU A 484 -2.39 -11.54 19.53
CA LEU A 484 -1.56 -10.48 18.94
C LEU A 484 -0.06 -10.80 18.86
N LEU A 485 0.47 -11.64 19.75
CA LEU A 485 1.88 -12.02 19.77
C LEU A 485 2.36 -12.56 18.40
N PRO A 486 1.59 -13.39 17.68
CA PRO A 486 1.98 -13.85 16.34
C PRO A 486 2.02 -12.75 15.27
N MET A 487 1.36 -11.62 15.51
CA MET A 487 1.33 -10.47 14.61
C MET A 487 2.39 -9.41 14.96
N VAL A 488 3.14 -9.59 16.06
CA VAL A 488 4.18 -8.64 16.46
C VAL A 488 5.23 -8.57 15.34
N PRO A 489 5.50 -7.40 14.77
CA PRO A 489 6.40 -7.28 13.63
C PRO A 489 7.86 -7.50 14.01
N THR A 490 8.62 -8.05 13.07
CA THR A 490 10.09 -8.10 13.14
C THR A 490 10.69 -7.00 12.28
N PRO A 491 11.96 -6.60 12.53
CA PRO A 491 12.62 -5.59 11.72
C PRO A 491 12.64 -5.95 10.24
N LEU A 492 12.33 -4.97 9.40
CA LEU A 492 12.46 -5.11 7.94
C LEU A 492 13.91 -5.47 7.59
N PRO A 493 14.12 -6.25 6.52
CA PRO A 493 15.47 -6.51 6.02
C PRO A 493 16.08 -5.22 5.49
N ALA A 494 17.40 -5.14 5.46
CA ALA A 494 18.10 -4.11 4.72
C ALA A 494 19.08 -4.76 3.76
N GLN A 495 19.30 -4.13 2.61
CA GLN A 495 20.15 -4.65 1.54
C GLN A 495 21.07 -3.54 1.05
N ALA A 496 22.32 -3.87 0.72
CA ALA A 496 23.28 -2.88 0.27
C ALA A 496 22.80 -2.18 -1.02
N ARG A 497 22.98 -0.86 -1.07
CA ARG A 497 22.68 -0.05 -2.24
C ARG A 497 23.90 -0.02 -3.17
N PRO A 498 23.71 -0.23 -4.49
CA PRO A 498 24.75 0.08 -5.46
C PRO A 498 25.11 1.58 -5.41
N PRO A 499 26.39 1.95 -5.29
CA PRO A 499 26.78 3.35 -5.19
C PRO A 499 26.38 4.12 -6.44
N VAL A 500 25.92 5.36 -6.24
CA VAL A 500 25.76 6.34 -7.32
C VAL A 500 27.13 6.97 -7.57
N PRO A 501 27.57 7.13 -8.84
CA PRO A 501 28.88 7.69 -9.14
C PRO A 501 29.11 9.06 -8.52
N GLU A 502 30.36 9.33 -8.13
CA GLU A 502 30.80 10.64 -7.63
C GLU A 502 30.50 11.74 -8.64
N PHE A 503 30.67 11.45 -9.93
CA PHE A 503 30.27 12.33 -11.04
C PHE A 503 28.84 12.89 -10.91
N VAL A 504 27.90 12.10 -10.38
CA VAL A 504 26.51 12.50 -10.18
C VAL A 504 26.33 13.21 -8.84
N THR A 505 26.88 12.65 -7.75
CA THR A 505 26.67 13.16 -6.38
C THR A 505 27.43 14.45 -6.10
N SER A 506 28.61 14.66 -6.71
CA SER A 506 29.38 15.91 -6.63
C SER A 506 28.75 17.05 -7.43
N GLY A 507 27.90 16.72 -8.41
CA GLY A 507 27.31 17.67 -9.33
C GLY A 507 28.13 17.96 -10.58
N ALA A 508 29.25 17.26 -10.81
CA ALA A 508 30.10 17.41 -12.01
C ALA A 508 29.33 17.25 -13.33
N TRP A 509 28.26 16.43 -13.32
CA TRP A 509 27.36 16.24 -14.47
C TRP A 509 26.82 17.55 -15.07
N ARG A 510 26.69 18.62 -14.29
CA ARG A 510 26.17 19.93 -14.77
C ARG A 510 27.01 20.56 -15.87
N GLU A 511 28.30 20.24 -15.93
CA GLU A 511 29.20 20.72 -16.99
C GLU A 511 29.00 19.97 -18.32
N HIS A 512 28.39 18.79 -18.25
CA HIS A 512 28.23 17.88 -19.37
C HIS A 512 26.81 17.86 -19.94
N VAL A 513 25.80 18.22 -19.14
CA VAL A 513 24.39 18.15 -19.53
C VAL A 513 23.72 19.48 -19.26
N ALA A 514 23.26 20.15 -20.32
CA ALA A 514 22.53 21.41 -20.19
C ALA A 514 21.10 21.18 -19.69
N GLU A 515 20.46 22.24 -19.21
CA GLU A 515 19.05 22.21 -18.80
C GLU A 515 18.14 21.72 -19.95
N GLY A 516 17.18 20.87 -19.62
CA GLY A 516 16.28 20.24 -20.61
C GLY A 516 16.95 19.18 -21.52
N ARG A 517 18.21 18.81 -21.24
CA ARG A 517 18.94 17.76 -21.96
C ARG A 517 19.08 16.50 -21.12
N THR A 518 19.44 15.41 -21.80
CA THR A 518 19.42 14.07 -21.22
C THR A 518 20.84 13.57 -20.92
N LEU A 519 21.00 13.06 -19.70
CA LEU A 519 22.12 12.22 -19.30
C LEU A 519 21.72 10.76 -19.52
N VAL A 520 22.47 10.03 -20.34
CA VAL A 520 22.19 8.62 -20.64
C VAL A 520 23.11 7.73 -19.79
N PRO A 521 22.61 7.10 -18.71
CA PRO A 521 23.38 6.13 -17.96
C PRO A 521 23.62 4.88 -18.80
N VAL A 522 24.80 4.27 -18.66
CA VAL A 522 25.18 3.04 -19.36
C VAL A 522 25.47 1.92 -18.34
N PRO A 523 24.81 0.75 -18.46
CA PRO A 523 23.71 0.45 -19.39
C PRO A 523 22.47 1.30 -19.10
N VAL A 524 21.60 1.44 -20.11
CA VAL A 524 20.30 2.12 -19.95
C VAL A 524 19.37 1.18 -19.18
N ASP A 525 19.50 1.24 -17.86
CA ASP A 525 18.73 0.45 -16.90
C ASP A 525 17.79 1.36 -16.10
N ASN A 526 16.52 0.95 -16.00
CA ASN A 526 15.46 1.71 -15.36
C ASN A 526 15.80 2.10 -13.92
N PHE A 527 16.31 1.15 -13.12
CA PHE A 527 16.60 1.39 -11.71
C PHE A 527 17.84 2.25 -11.50
N SER A 528 18.87 2.06 -12.32
CA SER A 528 20.07 2.91 -12.27
C SER A 528 19.74 4.36 -12.64
N SER A 529 18.92 4.55 -13.68
CA SER A 529 18.47 5.86 -14.15
C SER A 529 17.73 6.65 -13.07
N ILE A 530 16.72 6.04 -12.44
CA ILE A 530 15.96 6.72 -11.37
C ILE A 530 16.81 6.96 -10.12
N ARG A 531 17.77 6.09 -9.79
CA ARG A 531 18.65 6.30 -8.62
C ARG A 531 19.59 7.48 -8.82
N TRP A 532 20.19 7.61 -9.99
CA TRP A 532 21.05 8.75 -10.31
C TRP A 532 20.24 10.04 -10.33
N GLY A 533 19.05 10.02 -10.93
CA GLY A 533 18.10 11.13 -10.87
C GLY A 533 17.73 11.50 -9.44
N SER A 534 17.47 10.52 -8.57
CA SER A 534 17.14 10.76 -7.15
C SER A 534 18.28 11.42 -6.39
N ALA A 535 19.52 10.96 -6.60
CA ALA A 535 20.71 11.51 -5.97
C ALA A 535 20.99 12.96 -6.41
N ALA A 536 20.64 13.30 -7.66
CA ALA A 536 20.73 14.65 -8.18
C ALA A 536 19.46 15.49 -7.96
N VAL A 537 18.52 15.05 -7.11
CA VAL A 537 17.21 15.69 -6.85
C VAL A 537 16.48 16.06 -8.15
N ALA A 538 16.37 15.06 -9.03
CA ALA A 538 15.80 15.15 -10.37
C ALA A 538 16.43 16.27 -11.24
N GLY A 539 17.72 16.57 -11.07
CA GLY A 539 18.37 17.70 -11.76
C GLY A 539 18.60 17.53 -13.27
N PHE A 540 18.49 16.32 -13.82
CA PHE A 540 18.64 16.06 -15.25
C PHE A 540 17.65 15.01 -15.74
N ALA A 541 17.42 15.00 -17.05
CA ALA A 541 16.56 14.01 -17.68
C ALA A 541 17.30 12.70 -17.95
N VAL A 542 16.59 11.58 -17.83
CA VAL A 542 17.09 10.23 -18.18
C VAL A 542 16.17 9.56 -19.20
N PRO A 543 16.71 8.72 -20.11
CA PRO A 543 15.89 7.88 -20.95
C PRO A 543 15.31 6.72 -20.13
N GLN A 544 14.11 6.26 -20.48
CA GLN A 544 13.40 5.18 -19.78
C GLN A 544 13.23 5.46 -18.28
N GLY A 545 13.02 4.40 -17.47
CA GLY A 545 12.71 4.51 -16.05
C GLY A 545 11.72 3.46 -15.55
N TYR A 546 11.35 3.52 -14.27
CA TYR A 546 10.40 2.60 -13.63
C TYR A 546 9.07 3.32 -13.40
N PHE A 547 8.16 3.27 -14.37
CA PHE A 547 6.87 3.96 -14.33
C PHE A 547 5.82 3.19 -15.12
N LEU A 548 4.56 3.56 -14.94
CA LEU A 548 3.44 3.14 -15.76
C LEU A 548 3.17 4.18 -16.85
N ALA A 549 2.99 3.71 -18.08
CA ALA A 549 2.71 4.53 -19.26
C ALA A 549 1.82 3.74 -20.25
N PRO A 550 1.23 4.40 -21.26
CA PRO A 550 0.58 3.71 -22.37
C PRO A 550 1.59 2.88 -23.18
N THR A 551 1.11 1.82 -23.84
CA THR A 551 1.94 0.96 -24.69
C THR A 551 2.56 1.73 -25.84
N SER A 552 1.82 2.65 -26.44
CA SER A 552 2.28 3.53 -27.50
C SER A 552 1.37 4.77 -27.57
N PRO A 553 1.73 5.81 -28.36
CA PRO A 553 0.83 6.95 -28.59
C PRO A 553 -0.55 6.58 -29.16
N THR A 554 -0.68 5.39 -29.77
CA THR A 554 -1.92 4.89 -30.37
C THR A 554 -2.58 3.75 -29.58
N ASP A 555 -1.96 3.28 -28.49
CA ASP A 555 -2.47 2.21 -27.63
C ASP A 555 -2.32 2.63 -26.17
N SER A 556 -3.45 3.02 -25.56
CA SER A 556 -3.50 3.49 -24.18
C SER A 556 -3.40 2.39 -23.14
N THR A 557 -3.30 1.11 -23.53
CA THR A 557 -3.16 0.00 -22.59
C THR A 557 -1.93 0.22 -21.71
N GLY A 558 -2.09 0.06 -20.40
CA GLY A 558 -0.99 0.26 -19.45
C GLY A 558 0.15 -0.75 -19.63
N ARG A 559 1.40 -0.27 -19.64
CA ARG A 559 2.63 -1.08 -19.56
C ARG A 559 3.58 -0.54 -18.48
N TRP A 560 4.54 -1.37 -18.09
CA TRP A 560 5.69 -0.94 -17.30
C TRP A 560 6.81 -0.45 -18.21
N GLY A 561 7.34 0.74 -17.91
CA GLY A 561 8.41 1.40 -18.66
C GLY A 561 8.05 1.59 -20.13
N VAL A 562 9.07 1.60 -20.99
CA VAL A 562 8.95 1.71 -22.45
C VAL A 562 9.68 0.58 -23.15
N GLU A 563 9.43 0.42 -24.44
CA GLU A 563 10.19 -0.53 -25.24
C GLU A 563 11.61 0.02 -25.40
N PRO A 564 12.65 -0.74 -25.01
CA PRO A 564 14.02 -0.23 -25.13
C PRO A 564 14.35 0.07 -26.59
N ARG A 565 14.86 1.27 -26.83
CA ARG A 565 15.41 1.62 -28.15
C ARG A 565 16.59 0.71 -28.50
N PRO A 566 16.91 0.50 -29.80
CA PRO A 566 17.94 -0.45 -30.23
C PRO A 566 19.29 -0.28 -29.52
N THR A 567 19.75 0.95 -29.28
CA THR A 567 21.02 1.20 -28.59
C THR A 567 20.94 0.88 -27.11
N ALA A 568 19.82 1.15 -26.45
CA ALA A 568 19.60 0.70 -25.07
C ALA A 568 19.59 -0.83 -24.98
N ALA A 569 18.86 -1.51 -25.87
CA ALA A 569 18.82 -2.97 -25.93
C ALA A 569 20.21 -3.58 -26.18
N LEU A 570 21.00 -2.99 -27.08
CA LEU A 570 22.39 -3.37 -27.36
C LEU A 570 23.26 -3.25 -26.11
N LEU A 571 23.28 -2.08 -25.47
CA LEU A 571 24.12 -1.83 -24.30
C LEU A 571 23.71 -2.71 -23.11
N THR A 572 22.43 -2.94 -22.91
CA THR A 572 21.93 -3.86 -21.86
C THR A 572 22.31 -5.31 -22.15
N ALA A 573 22.23 -5.77 -23.40
CA ALA A 573 22.68 -7.12 -23.77
C ALA A 573 24.20 -7.32 -23.60
N VAL A 574 24.99 -6.29 -23.90
CA VAL A 574 26.45 -6.31 -23.68
C VAL A 574 26.78 -6.31 -22.18
N ALA A 575 26.05 -5.50 -21.39
CA ALA A 575 26.20 -5.46 -19.93
C ALA A 575 25.81 -6.80 -19.26
N ALA A 576 24.75 -7.46 -19.74
CA ALA A 576 24.35 -8.79 -19.31
C ALA A 576 25.26 -9.90 -19.84
N GLY A 577 25.98 -9.64 -20.92
CA GLY A 577 26.87 -10.60 -21.58
C GLY A 577 26.23 -11.58 -22.52
N THR A 578 24.99 -11.32 -22.91
CA THR A 578 24.27 -12.09 -23.91
C THR A 578 24.63 -11.64 -25.33
N ARG A 579 25.41 -10.55 -25.47
CA ARG A 579 25.93 -10.04 -26.75
C ARG A 579 27.39 -9.62 -26.62
N GLY A 580 28.19 -9.89 -27.67
CA GLY A 580 29.57 -9.44 -27.79
C GLY A 580 29.71 -7.95 -28.13
N THR A 581 30.93 -7.47 -28.32
CA THR A 581 31.25 -6.05 -28.52
C THR A 581 31.29 -5.59 -29.98
N ALA A 582 30.96 -6.48 -30.93
CA ALA A 582 30.96 -6.14 -32.35
C ALA A 582 29.86 -5.12 -32.66
N VAL A 583 30.23 -4.00 -33.30
CA VAL A 583 29.33 -2.92 -33.71
C VAL A 583 29.30 -2.86 -35.23
N THR A 584 28.12 -3.05 -35.81
CA THR A 584 27.92 -2.91 -37.27
C THR A 584 27.66 -1.46 -37.66
N ALA A 585 27.70 -1.14 -38.96
CA ALA A 585 27.29 0.19 -39.44
C ALA A 585 25.84 0.52 -39.06
N ALA A 586 24.94 -0.46 -39.15
CA ALA A 586 23.54 -0.29 -38.76
C ALA A 586 23.38 -0.02 -37.24
N ASP A 587 24.21 -0.64 -36.39
CA ASP A 587 24.22 -0.36 -34.95
C ASP A 587 24.66 1.09 -34.67
N ARG A 588 25.67 1.59 -35.40
CA ARG A 588 26.13 2.98 -35.30
C ARG A 588 25.07 3.98 -35.76
N ASP A 589 24.40 3.73 -36.88
CA ASP A 589 23.34 4.60 -37.39
C ASP A 589 22.17 4.68 -36.41
N ARG A 590 21.78 3.54 -35.81
CA ARG A 590 20.78 3.48 -34.74
C ARG A 590 21.23 4.22 -33.48
N ALA A 591 22.50 4.10 -33.10
CA ALA A 591 23.09 4.83 -31.98
C ALA A 591 22.99 6.35 -32.14
N VAL A 592 23.34 6.87 -33.32
CA VAL A 592 23.19 8.30 -33.63
C VAL A 592 21.71 8.72 -33.59
N ALA A 593 20.80 7.91 -34.14
CA ALA A 593 19.37 8.20 -34.12
C ALA A 593 18.80 8.21 -32.69
N ASP A 594 19.24 7.30 -31.82
CA ASP A 594 18.77 7.17 -30.45
C ASP A 594 19.25 8.33 -29.57
N VAL A 595 20.52 8.77 -29.66
CA VAL A 595 21.00 9.95 -28.90
C VAL A 595 20.33 11.24 -29.35
N ARG A 596 20.01 11.37 -30.65
CA ARG A 596 19.22 12.50 -31.17
C ARG A 596 17.81 12.50 -30.62
N HIS A 597 17.15 11.33 -30.63
CA HIS A 597 15.80 11.20 -30.08
C HIS A 597 15.76 11.54 -28.60
N TRP A 598 16.70 11.01 -27.81
CA TRP A 598 16.78 11.29 -26.37
C TRP A 598 17.17 12.73 -26.05
N LYS A 599 17.58 13.55 -27.03
CA LYS A 599 18.18 14.87 -26.79
C LYS A 599 19.37 14.75 -25.82
N ALA A 600 20.18 13.72 -26.03
CA ALA A 600 21.30 13.42 -25.15
C ALA A 600 22.45 14.42 -25.36
N ASP A 601 23.05 14.84 -24.25
CA ASP A 601 24.32 15.57 -24.27
C ASP A 601 25.49 14.67 -23.89
N ALA A 602 25.27 13.69 -23.00
CA ALA A 602 26.31 12.78 -22.55
C ALA A 602 25.78 11.35 -22.35
N LEU A 603 26.61 10.36 -22.70
CA LEU A 603 26.48 8.99 -22.17
C LEU A 603 27.52 8.79 -21.07
N VAL A 604 27.12 8.13 -19.98
CA VAL A 604 27.93 8.01 -18.76
C VAL A 604 27.98 6.55 -18.29
N LEU A 605 29.18 5.99 -18.19
CA LEU A 605 29.45 4.62 -17.76
C LEU A 605 30.31 4.61 -16.50
N PRO A 606 29.87 4.02 -15.38
CA PRO A 606 30.73 3.88 -14.20
C PRO A 606 31.99 3.08 -14.51
N ALA A 607 33.16 3.60 -14.15
CA ALA A 607 34.44 2.94 -14.39
C ALA A 607 34.54 1.59 -13.64
N GLY A 608 33.88 1.48 -12.48
CA GLY A 608 33.78 0.26 -11.69
C GLY A 608 32.76 -0.77 -12.18
N HIS A 609 32.05 -0.53 -13.30
CA HIS A 609 31.08 -1.51 -13.81
C HIS A 609 31.79 -2.82 -14.22
N PRO A 610 31.28 -4.02 -13.88
CA PRO A 610 31.95 -5.29 -14.16
C PRO A 610 32.27 -5.53 -15.63
N ARG A 611 31.48 -4.93 -16.54
CA ARG A 611 31.69 -4.97 -17.99
C ARG A 611 32.07 -3.63 -18.60
N ALA A 612 32.70 -2.74 -17.83
CA ALA A 612 33.08 -1.41 -18.29
C ALA A 612 33.92 -1.46 -19.58
N ALA A 613 34.90 -2.36 -19.66
CA ALA A 613 35.74 -2.50 -20.86
C ALA A 613 34.95 -2.87 -22.12
N ALA A 614 34.00 -3.81 -22.01
CA ALA A 614 33.18 -4.25 -23.13
C ALA A 614 32.21 -3.14 -23.59
N LEU A 615 31.56 -2.46 -22.64
CA LEU A 615 30.68 -1.33 -22.91
C LEU A 615 31.46 -0.16 -23.52
N ARG A 616 32.67 0.14 -23.01
CA ARG A 616 33.55 1.17 -23.56
C ARG A 616 33.90 0.89 -25.02
N THR A 617 34.27 -0.35 -25.36
CA THR A 617 34.56 -0.74 -26.76
C THR A 617 33.37 -0.48 -27.69
N VAL A 618 32.15 -0.80 -27.25
CA VAL A 618 30.93 -0.57 -28.05
C VAL A 618 30.65 0.93 -28.20
N LEU A 619 30.75 1.69 -27.10
CA LEU A 619 30.51 3.13 -27.12
C LEU A 619 31.56 3.88 -27.95
N ASP A 620 32.83 3.50 -27.85
CA ASP A 620 33.91 4.07 -28.66
C ASP A 620 33.69 3.81 -30.15
N ALA A 621 33.20 2.62 -30.52
CA ALA A 621 32.86 2.28 -31.89
C ALA A 621 31.63 3.04 -32.44
N CYS A 622 30.72 3.48 -31.55
CA CYS A 622 29.53 4.25 -31.91
C CYS A 622 29.79 5.75 -31.97
N TYR A 623 30.51 6.32 -31.00
CA TYR A 623 30.59 7.77 -30.78
C TYR A 623 32.01 8.34 -30.79
N GLY A 624 33.04 7.49 -30.94
CA GLY A 624 34.43 7.88 -30.75
C GLY A 624 34.89 7.77 -29.29
N PRO A 625 36.18 8.04 -29.00
CA PRO A 625 36.77 7.74 -27.70
C PRO A 625 36.14 8.55 -26.56
N GLY A 626 35.70 7.85 -25.52
CA GLY A 626 35.22 8.47 -24.28
C GLY A 626 36.36 9.08 -23.44
N ARG A 627 36.01 10.00 -22.54
CA ARG A 627 36.94 10.59 -21.57
C ARG A 627 36.60 10.13 -20.16
N GLN A 628 37.62 9.82 -19.36
CA GLN A 628 37.41 9.55 -17.95
C GLN A 628 37.26 10.88 -17.20
N VAL A 629 36.19 11.00 -16.42
CA VAL A 629 35.89 12.13 -15.52
C VAL A 629 35.53 11.51 -14.18
N ASP A 630 36.27 11.84 -13.12
CA ASP A 630 36.12 11.22 -11.80
C ASP A 630 36.10 9.67 -11.88
N ASP A 631 35.02 9.07 -11.41
CA ASP A 631 34.78 7.62 -11.36
C ASP A 631 33.95 7.08 -12.55
N VAL A 632 33.78 7.86 -13.61
CA VAL A 632 33.01 7.49 -14.81
C VAL A 632 33.76 7.73 -16.12
N TRP A 633 33.30 7.07 -17.19
CA TRP A 633 33.61 7.41 -18.57
C TRP A 633 32.45 8.19 -19.17
N VAL A 634 32.76 9.29 -19.86
CA VAL A 634 31.80 10.21 -20.48
C VAL A 634 32.05 10.28 -21.99
N TRP A 635 30.97 10.11 -22.77
CA TRP A 635 30.95 10.39 -24.21
C TRP A 635 30.09 11.62 -24.45
N ASP A 636 30.73 12.68 -24.91
CA ASP A 636 30.04 13.91 -25.33
C ASP A 636 29.43 13.71 -26.72
N VAL A 637 28.11 13.70 -26.77
CA VAL A 637 27.35 13.51 -28.03
C VAL A 637 26.68 14.78 -28.51
N ARG A 638 26.98 15.94 -27.90
CA ARG A 638 26.50 17.25 -28.36
C ARG A 638 26.78 17.51 -29.84
N PRO A 639 27.93 17.13 -30.44
CA PRO A 639 28.17 17.32 -31.88
C PRO A 639 27.22 16.52 -32.79
N LEU A 640 26.58 15.48 -32.25
CA LEU A 640 25.62 14.64 -33.00
C LEU A 640 24.18 15.10 -32.81
N THR A 641 23.90 15.82 -31.72
CA THR A 641 22.54 16.14 -31.25
C THR A 641 22.19 17.63 -31.24
N ARG A 642 23.14 18.52 -31.59
CA ARG A 642 22.96 19.97 -31.69
C ARG A 642 23.09 20.48 -33.12
#